data_AF-A0A1I0NNH6-F1
#
_entry.id   AF-A0A1I0NNH6-F1
#
_cell.length_a   1.000
_cell.length_b   1.000
_cell.length_c   1.000
_cell.angle_alpha   90.00
_cell.angle_beta   90.00
_cell.angle_gamma   90.00
#
_symmetry.space_group_name_H-M   'P 1'
#
loop_
_entity.id
_entity.type
_entity.pdbx_description
1 polymer ?
#
loop_
_entity_poly.entity_id
_entity_poly.type
_entity_poly.pdbx_seq_one_letter_code
_entity_poly.pdbx_strand_id
1 'polypeptide(L)'
;MDKEKGGFTIPGELGYEELTLKMAKKWGADVIRDSDGTVLSDEILEAGYGIYSTICIIRDHNEWAKANPDKLQQTFLMSKHIMAVDNVVAIHILDGYFLEQFKINDSQESLQYWQVYDRTTEKVIPRSHWRFVPEAGNVLIQNVELYHTYTVSFMAYQIWEEISMYNHITNSWDKEHLVPVDPIYPETQDYLYQWLEDWCKKHPATTVVRFTSMFYNFPWIWGENQKNRSLFSDWGSYDFTVSPMMLDEFKKEYGYALCAEDFINQGKLHVTHMPAEKHQRDYIDFINRFVVDYGKKLVDLVHRYNKLAYVFYDDSWIGIEPYSELFPQFGFDGLIKCVFSGYEARLCAGVDVETHELRLHPYLFPYGLGGASTFCDDGDPTMEAKKYWRSIRRALLREPVDRIGLGGYLHLVENYPYFCDYIENVADEFRQIKKMHELEREAGSHVYSLSCRVAVLHSWGKLRSWSLSGHFHETYMHDLIHINEALAGLPVDVSFIDFEDVKAGELKNYDIIINAGKAGTAWSGGDAWKNSEAVCKLNQWVIDGGIFIGVNEPSAVEGFANYFKMAQILGVDEDTGAKVCHGKWQFEKTTIDGLLPNGYDIMSRENRFLTSGETVVLDSDGGLPTLTLNKFGKGKGIYLSAFQLSNANTRLLLNLMMYAMYGKTDQSYLTDNPETECAYFPSSKKIVVINNSEKEQLTSVKTDAGDKKFVLQPYETQFADL
;
A
#
# COMPACT_ATOMS: atom_id res chain seq x y z
N MET A 1 -35.27 -8.13 -19.84
CA MET A 1 -34.20 -8.98 -19.29
C MET A 1 -34.08 -8.57 -17.84
N ASP A 2 -34.14 -9.53 -16.91
CA ASP A 2 -33.87 -9.21 -15.50
C ASP A 2 -32.42 -8.71 -15.40
N LYS A 3 -32.19 -7.61 -14.69
CA LYS A 3 -30.84 -7.11 -14.44
C LYS A 3 -30.04 -8.18 -13.70
N GLU A 4 -28.79 -8.40 -14.12
CA GLU A 4 -27.84 -9.28 -13.43
C GLU A 4 -27.58 -8.72 -12.02
N LYS A 5 -27.52 -9.61 -11.02
CA LYS A 5 -27.35 -9.25 -9.60
C LYS A 5 -26.22 -10.05 -8.98
N GLY A 6 -25.72 -9.57 -7.84
CA GLY A 6 -24.67 -10.20 -7.06
C GLY A 6 -23.28 -9.61 -7.29
N GLY A 7 -22.32 -10.04 -6.48
CA GLY A 7 -20.97 -9.43 -6.45
C GLY A 7 -20.97 -8.01 -5.90
N PHE A 8 -21.98 -7.63 -5.11
CA PHE A 8 -22.08 -6.30 -4.52
C PHE A 8 -22.46 -6.37 -3.04
N THR A 9 -21.63 -5.78 -2.19
CA THR A 9 -21.83 -5.68 -0.73
C THR A 9 -22.30 -4.27 -0.35
N ILE A 10 -23.44 -4.16 0.36
CA ILE A 10 -24.03 -2.89 0.80
C ILE A 10 -23.99 -2.75 2.33
N PRO A 11 -23.73 -1.55 2.91
CA PRO A 11 -23.89 -1.35 4.34
C PRO A 11 -25.37 -1.34 4.73
N GLY A 12 -25.71 -2.00 5.83
CA GLY A 12 -27.03 -2.03 6.45
C GLY A 12 -27.03 -1.26 7.77
N GLU A 13 -28.09 -0.48 7.99
CA GLU A 13 -28.18 0.46 9.10
C GLU A 13 -29.48 0.28 9.88
N LEU A 14 -29.38 0.16 11.21
CA LEU A 14 -30.52 -0.01 12.11
C LEU A 14 -31.43 1.23 12.06
N GLY A 15 -32.73 1.04 11.88
CA GLY A 15 -33.70 2.13 11.71
C GLY A 15 -33.84 2.64 10.27
N TYR A 16 -33.08 2.08 9.33
CA TYR A 16 -33.12 2.38 7.90
C TYR A 16 -33.31 1.08 7.06
N GLU A 17 -34.09 0.13 7.57
CA GLU A 17 -34.33 -1.17 6.96
C GLU A 17 -34.93 -1.04 5.56
N GLU A 18 -35.98 -0.23 5.41
CA GLU A 18 -36.66 0.00 4.13
C GLU A 18 -35.69 0.57 3.09
N LEU A 19 -34.86 1.56 3.48
CA LEU A 19 -33.85 2.15 2.63
C LEU A 19 -32.79 1.10 2.23
N THR A 20 -32.32 0.31 3.19
CA THR A 20 -31.34 -0.76 2.97
C THR A 20 -31.83 -1.75 1.92
N LEU A 21 -33.05 -2.27 2.07
CA LEU A 21 -33.63 -3.24 1.13
C LEU A 21 -33.91 -2.62 -0.24
N LYS A 22 -34.35 -1.36 -0.29
CA LYS A 22 -34.55 -0.61 -1.54
C LYS A 22 -33.24 -0.43 -2.31
N MET A 23 -32.17 -0.03 -1.62
CA MET A 23 -30.85 0.17 -2.25
C MET A 23 -30.18 -1.15 -2.60
N ALA A 24 -30.30 -2.19 -1.77
CA ALA A 24 -29.84 -3.54 -2.09
C ALA A 24 -30.46 -4.03 -3.42
N LYS A 25 -31.76 -3.81 -3.61
CA LYS A 25 -32.44 -4.14 -4.88
C LYS A 25 -31.95 -3.28 -6.05
N LYS A 26 -31.77 -1.96 -5.85
CA LYS A 26 -31.34 -1.02 -6.90
C LYS A 26 -29.92 -1.31 -7.37
N TRP A 27 -28.98 -1.50 -6.46
CA TRP A 27 -27.57 -1.78 -6.77
C TRP A 27 -27.30 -3.27 -7.07
N GLY A 28 -28.31 -4.12 -6.95
CA GLY A 28 -28.19 -5.56 -7.20
C GLY A 28 -27.28 -6.25 -6.19
N ALA A 29 -27.31 -5.83 -4.92
CA ALA A 29 -26.56 -6.43 -3.83
C ALA A 29 -27.05 -7.84 -3.53
N ASP A 30 -26.12 -8.71 -3.14
CA ASP A 30 -26.35 -10.07 -2.64
C ASP A 30 -25.89 -10.22 -1.19
N VAL A 31 -25.15 -9.24 -0.67
CA VAL A 31 -24.62 -9.24 0.69
C VAL A 31 -24.92 -7.90 1.37
N ILE A 32 -25.35 -7.98 2.64
CA ILE A 32 -25.50 -6.83 3.54
C ILE A 32 -24.47 -6.95 4.67
N ARG A 33 -23.78 -5.84 4.95
CA ARG A 33 -22.77 -5.73 6.01
C ARG A 33 -23.26 -4.76 7.08
N ASP A 34 -23.08 -5.09 8.35
CA ASP A 34 -23.39 -4.20 9.48
C ASP A 34 -22.63 -2.87 9.38
N SER A 35 -23.33 -1.71 9.43
CA SER A 35 -22.67 -0.41 9.53
C SER A 35 -21.85 -0.29 10.83
N ASP A 36 -20.88 0.62 10.84
CA ASP A 36 -19.94 0.73 11.97
C ASP A 36 -20.68 1.03 13.28
N GLY A 37 -20.55 0.13 14.26
CA GLY A 37 -21.15 0.28 15.59
C GLY A 37 -22.65 -0.01 15.67
N THR A 38 -23.25 -0.63 14.64
CA THR A 38 -24.67 -1.03 14.63
C THR A 38 -24.84 -2.55 14.65
N VAL A 39 -26.07 -3.01 14.87
CA VAL A 39 -26.47 -4.42 14.73
C VAL A 39 -27.61 -4.45 13.71
N LEU A 40 -27.60 -5.43 12.80
CA LEU A 40 -28.67 -5.59 11.83
C LEU A 40 -29.96 -6.05 12.51
N SER A 41 -31.11 -5.54 12.05
CA SER A 41 -32.43 -5.94 12.53
C SER A 41 -32.82 -7.33 12.01
N ASP A 42 -33.74 -8.00 12.71
CA ASP A 42 -34.28 -9.30 12.27
C ASP A 42 -34.87 -9.22 10.85
N GLU A 43 -35.47 -8.09 10.48
CA GLU A 43 -35.98 -7.86 9.12
C GLU A 43 -34.88 -7.98 8.05
N ILE A 44 -33.71 -7.40 8.28
CA ILE A 44 -32.57 -7.50 7.35
C ILE A 44 -32.00 -8.91 7.35
N LEU A 45 -31.88 -9.53 8.52
CA LEU A 45 -31.33 -10.89 8.66
C LEU A 45 -32.21 -11.95 7.96
N GLU A 46 -33.53 -11.75 7.94
CA GLU A 46 -34.50 -12.65 7.33
C GLU A 46 -34.80 -12.31 5.84
N ALA A 47 -34.24 -11.21 5.31
CA ALA A 47 -34.51 -10.75 3.94
C ALA A 47 -33.84 -11.58 2.83
N GLY A 48 -33.05 -12.61 3.20
CA GLY A 48 -32.45 -13.58 2.27
C GLY A 48 -31.16 -13.13 1.59
N TYR A 49 -30.49 -12.11 2.12
CA TYR A 49 -29.14 -11.69 1.69
C TYR A 49 -28.05 -12.45 2.48
N GLY A 50 -26.85 -12.56 1.91
CA GLY A 50 -25.68 -12.93 2.68
C GLY A 50 -25.38 -11.87 3.74
N ILE A 51 -24.93 -12.28 4.92
CA ILE A 51 -24.69 -11.39 6.06
C ILE A 51 -23.21 -11.38 6.38
N TYR A 52 -22.59 -10.22 6.19
CA TYR A 52 -21.23 -9.95 6.66
C TYR A 52 -21.34 -9.35 8.06
N SER A 53 -20.58 -9.91 9.00
CA SER A 53 -20.48 -9.37 10.34
C SER A 53 -19.04 -9.01 10.63
N THR A 54 -18.83 -7.76 11.00
CA THR A 54 -17.51 -7.19 11.22
C THR A 54 -17.03 -7.50 12.64
N ILE A 55 -15.84 -8.07 12.78
CA ILE A 55 -15.18 -8.23 14.08
C ILE A 55 -13.76 -7.67 14.05
N CYS A 56 -13.35 -7.07 15.15
CA CYS A 56 -11.94 -6.75 15.42
C CYS A 56 -11.54 -7.57 16.64
N ILE A 57 -10.77 -8.63 16.43
CA ILE A 57 -10.59 -9.68 17.45
C ILE A 57 -9.87 -9.18 18.70
N ILE A 58 -9.04 -8.14 18.59
CA ILE A 58 -8.19 -7.62 19.67
C ILE A 58 -8.81 -6.48 20.49
N ARG A 59 -10.02 -6.00 20.17
CA ARG A 59 -10.70 -4.93 20.92
C ARG A 59 -12.13 -5.31 21.30
N ASP A 60 -12.83 -4.42 22.01
CA ASP A 60 -14.13 -4.67 22.66
C ASP A 60 -14.07 -5.66 23.83
N HIS A 61 -12.90 -5.78 24.47
CA HIS A 61 -12.63 -6.68 25.61
C HIS A 61 -12.23 -5.92 26.90
N ASN A 62 -12.73 -4.70 27.09
CA ASN A 62 -12.28 -3.80 28.16
C ASN A 62 -12.36 -4.41 29.57
N GLU A 63 -13.37 -5.23 29.87
CA GLU A 63 -13.46 -5.92 31.17
C GLU A 63 -12.28 -6.87 31.40
N TRP A 64 -11.94 -7.68 30.38
CA TRP A 64 -10.79 -8.58 30.43
C TRP A 64 -9.47 -7.82 30.46
N ALA A 65 -9.34 -6.76 29.66
CA ALA A 65 -8.16 -5.90 29.60
C ALA A 65 -7.87 -5.22 30.96
N LYS A 66 -8.91 -4.73 31.66
CA LYS A 66 -8.78 -4.16 33.01
C LYS A 66 -8.29 -5.19 34.05
N ALA A 67 -8.67 -6.46 33.87
CA ALA A 67 -8.21 -7.55 34.73
C ALA A 67 -6.81 -8.06 34.36
N ASN A 68 -6.32 -7.77 33.15
CA ASN A 68 -5.02 -8.22 32.62
C ASN A 68 -4.21 -7.06 31.99
N PRO A 69 -3.91 -5.98 32.75
CA PRO A 69 -3.28 -4.78 32.20
C PRO A 69 -1.85 -4.98 31.70
N ASP A 70 -1.20 -6.10 32.06
CA ASP A 70 0.11 -6.53 31.59
C ASP A 70 0.09 -7.18 30.19
N LYS A 71 -1.10 -7.52 29.68
CA LYS A 71 -1.30 -8.25 28.42
C LYS A 71 -1.90 -7.38 27.30
N LEU A 72 -1.64 -6.08 27.37
CA LEU A 72 -2.01 -5.13 26.33
C LEU A 72 -0.90 -5.02 25.29
N GLN A 73 -1.27 -4.59 24.09
CA GLN A 73 -0.29 -4.31 23.05
C GLN A 73 0.64 -3.19 23.47
N GLN A 74 1.87 -3.24 22.99
CA GLN A 74 2.95 -2.37 23.42
C GLN A 74 3.74 -1.84 22.22
N THR A 75 4.55 -0.82 22.47
CA THR A 75 5.45 -0.26 21.47
C THR A 75 6.69 0.32 22.15
N PHE A 76 7.79 0.45 21.42
CA PHE A 76 8.90 1.30 21.82
C PHE A 76 8.60 2.75 21.42
N LEU A 77 8.80 3.67 22.37
CA LEU A 77 8.79 5.11 22.15
C LEU A 77 10.17 5.69 22.46
N MET A 78 10.47 6.86 21.88
CA MET A 78 11.69 7.61 22.17
C MET A 78 11.34 8.97 22.76
N SER A 79 12.00 9.36 23.85
CA SER A 79 11.86 10.71 24.38
C SER A 79 12.31 11.76 23.37
N LYS A 80 11.93 13.03 23.58
CA LYS A 80 12.56 14.16 22.89
C LYS A 80 14.09 14.13 23.09
N HIS A 81 14.78 14.72 22.12
CA HIS A 81 16.22 14.98 22.19
C HIS A 81 16.49 16.09 23.20
N ILE A 82 17.21 15.79 24.28
CA ILE A 82 17.55 16.76 25.33
C ILE A 82 19.07 17.01 25.35
N MET A 83 19.47 18.25 25.10
CA MET A 83 20.87 18.66 25.22
C MET A 83 21.25 18.85 26.69
N ALA A 84 22.32 18.20 27.13
CA ALA A 84 22.88 18.40 28.46
C ALA A 84 23.50 19.79 28.58
N VAL A 85 23.02 20.60 29.53
CA VAL A 85 23.65 21.87 29.92
C VAL A 85 24.18 21.83 31.36
N ASP A 86 24.02 20.67 32.01
CA ASP A 86 24.52 20.35 33.34
C ASP A 86 25.00 18.89 33.34
N ASN A 87 25.67 18.45 34.41
CA ASN A 87 26.22 17.11 34.57
C ASN A 87 25.17 16.01 34.82
N VAL A 88 23.92 16.40 35.01
CA VAL A 88 22.75 15.53 35.16
C VAL A 88 21.64 16.02 34.23
N VAL A 89 21.03 15.09 33.50
CA VAL A 89 19.85 15.36 32.67
C VAL A 89 18.67 14.61 33.23
N ALA A 90 17.54 15.30 33.40
CA ALA A 90 16.25 14.69 33.69
C ALA A 90 15.38 14.75 32.44
N ILE A 91 14.92 13.59 31.95
CA ILE A 91 14.07 13.50 30.76
C ILE A 91 12.71 12.94 31.17
N HIS A 92 11.65 13.73 30.99
CA HIS A 92 10.27 13.26 31.09
C HIS A 92 9.92 12.50 29.82
N ILE A 93 9.76 11.18 29.91
CA ILE A 93 9.84 10.31 28.73
C ILE A 93 8.60 10.36 27.84
N LEU A 94 7.43 10.69 28.38
CA LEU A 94 6.18 10.88 27.63
C LEU A 94 5.97 12.32 27.13
N ASP A 95 6.91 13.23 27.38
CA ASP A 95 6.76 14.63 26.93
C ASP A 95 6.58 14.70 25.40
N GLY A 96 5.50 15.34 24.94
CA GLY A 96 5.11 15.48 23.54
C GLY A 96 4.14 14.42 23.00
N TYR A 97 3.91 13.31 23.70
CA TYR A 97 3.01 12.25 23.29
C TYR A 97 1.56 12.50 23.73
N PHE A 98 0.60 11.97 22.97
CA PHE A 98 -0.81 12.00 23.38
C PHE A 98 -1.05 10.99 24.51
N LEU A 99 -1.24 11.51 25.73
CA LEU A 99 -1.28 10.71 26.96
C LEU A 99 -2.50 9.79 27.09
N GLU A 100 -3.52 9.95 26.25
CA GLU A 100 -4.66 9.02 26.19
C GLU A 100 -4.37 7.79 25.32
N GLN A 101 -3.32 7.84 24.48
CA GLN A 101 -2.92 6.71 23.64
C GLN A 101 -1.94 5.77 24.37
N PHE A 102 -1.04 6.33 25.19
CA PHE A 102 0.08 5.57 25.75
C PHE A 102 0.20 5.65 27.27
N LYS A 103 0.64 4.55 27.87
CA LYS A 103 1.04 4.47 29.27
C LYS A 103 2.40 3.81 29.40
N ILE A 104 3.32 4.39 30.18
CA ILE A 104 4.66 3.81 30.42
C ILE A 104 4.52 2.39 30.97
N ASN A 105 5.27 1.44 30.39
CA ASN A 105 5.47 0.13 31.00
C ASN A 105 6.74 0.17 31.87
N ASP A 106 6.58 0.33 33.18
CA ASP A 106 7.67 0.39 34.14
C ASP A 106 7.95 -0.94 34.86
N SER A 107 7.44 -2.05 34.32
CA SER A 107 7.71 -3.40 34.85
C SER A 107 9.21 -3.75 34.75
N GLN A 108 9.65 -4.73 35.55
CA GLN A 108 11.05 -5.16 35.52
C GLN A 108 11.42 -5.77 34.16
N GLU A 109 10.48 -6.49 33.55
CA GLU A 109 10.59 -7.13 32.24
C GLU A 109 10.73 -6.10 31.12
N SER A 110 10.08 -4.93 31.24
CA SER A 110 10.21 -3.82 30.30
C SER A 110 11.53 -3.06 30.49
N LEU A 111 11.90 -2.74 31.73
CA LEU A 111 13.07 -1.92 32.06
C LEU A 111 14.40 -2.51 31.56
N GLN A 112 14.49 -3.81 31.32
CA GLN A 112 15.69 -4.45 30.75
C GLN A 112 15.92 -4.07 29.27
N TYR A 113 14.86 -3.71 28.56
CA TYR A 113 14.89 -3.32 27.15
C TYR A 113 15.09 -1.82 26.93
N TRP A 114 14.98 -1.01 27.98
CA TRP A 114 15.16 0.44 27.89
C TRP A 114 16.61 0.79 27.63
N GLN A 115 16.83 1.76 26.74
CA GLN A 115 18.15 2.24 26.39
C GLN A 115 18.21 3.77 26.52
N VAL A 116 19.31 4.26 27.07
CA VAL A 116 19.64 5.68 27.05
C VAL A 116 20.77 5.86 26.05
N TYR A 117 20.64 6.80 25.13
CA TYR A 117 21.66 7.09 24.13
C TYR A 117 22.20 8.50 24.31
N ASP A 118 23.52 8.64 24.16
CA ASP A 118 24.14 9.88 23.71
C ASP A 118 24.09 9.90 22.19
N ARG A 119 23.20 10.73 21.63
CA ARG A 119 22.98 10.93 20.20
C ARG A 119 24.04 11.81 19.54
N THR A 120 24.90 12.46 20.32
CA THR A 120 26.06 13.18 19.75
C THR A 120 27.17 12.22 19.37
N THR A 121 27.33 11.11 20.11
CA THR A 121 28.35 10.09 19.82
C THR A 121 27.77 8.75 19.34
N GLU A 122 26.44 8.65 19.27
CA GLU A 122 25.67 7.43 19.00
C GLU A 122 26.09 6.24 19.87
N LYS A 123 26.24 6.50 21.18
CA LYS A 123 26.65 5.48 22.17
C LYS A 123 25.58 5.27 23.23
N VAL A 124 25.35 4.00 23.56
CA VAL A 124 24.51 3.60 24.70
C VAL A 124 25.16 4.05 26.01
N ILE A 125 24.38 4.69 26.87
CA ILE A 125 24.76 5.06 28.23
C ILE A 125 24.58 3.84 29.15
N PRO A 126 25.61 3.46 29.93
CA PRO A 126 25.54 2.32 30.84
C PRO A 126 24.36 2.40 31.81
N ARG A 127 23.72 1.25 32.08
CA ARG A 127 22.57 1.16 33.00
C ARG A 127 22.83 1.74 34.39
N SER A 128 24.09 1.68 34.86
CA SER A 128 24.52 2.23 36.15
C SER A 128 24.52 3.76 36.21
N HIS A 129 24.46 4.45 35.07
CA HIS A 129 24.50 5.91 34.98
C HIS A 129 23.12 6.54 34.89
N TRP A 130 22.05 5.75 34.87
CA TRP A 130 20.71 6.30 34.84
C TRP A 130 19.71 5.50 35.66
N ARG A 131 18.62 6.16 36.06
CA ARG A 131 17.50 5.52 36.77
C ARG A 131 16.18 6.12 36.36
N PHE A 132 15.15 5.29 36.27
CA PHE A 132 13.78 5.73 36.13
C PHE A 132 13.20 6.12 37.49
N VAL A 133 12.39 7.18 37.51
CA VAL A 133 11.67 7.71 38.67
C VAL A 133 10.18 7.66 38.34
N PRO A 134 9.49 6.56 38.71
CA PRO A 134 8.11 6.30 38.28
C PRO A 134 7.14 7.43 38.62
N GLU A 135 7.23 7.99 39.83
CA GLU A 135 6.31 9.02 40.33
C GLU A 135 6.38 10.32 39.52
N ALA A 136 7.51 10.58 38.88
CA ALA A 136 7.75 11.76 38.05
C ALA A 136 7.68 11.46 36.54
N GLY A 137 7.63 10.19 36.14
CA GLY A 137 7.78 9.78 34.74
C GLY A 137 9.13 10.18 34.12
N ASN A 138 10.17 10.30 34.94
CA ASN A 138 11.47 10.84 34.52
C ASN A 138 12.57 9.77 34.51
N VAL A 139 13.45 9.82 33.52
CA VAL A 139 14.76 9.18 33.59
C VAL A 139 15.81 10.21 33.95
N LEU A 140 16.55 9.95 35.03
CA LEU A 140 17.68 10.76 35.45
C LEU A 140 18.97 10.11 34.94
N ILE A 141 19.74 10.85 34.16
CA ILE A 141 21.01 10.44 33.56
C ILE A 141 22.12 11.24 34.24
N GLN A 142 23.10 10.55 34.81
CA GLN A 142 24.21 11.12 35.56
C GLN A 142 25.52 11.02 34.77
N ASN A 143 26.48 11.89 35.10
CA ASN A 143 27.81 11.93 34.48
C ASN A 143 27.72 12.08 32.96
N VAL A 144 26.82 12.95 32.51
CA VAL A 144 26.68 13.27 31.08
C VAL A 144 27.79 14.22 30.63
N GLU A 145 28.23 14.06 29.39
CA GLU A 145 29.05 15.06 28.70
C GLU A 145 28.21 16.30 28.38
N LEU A 146 28.74 17.47 28.71
CA LEU A 146 28.07 18.74 28.45
C LEU A 146 27.92 18.98 26.94
N TYR A 147 26.78 19.54 26.58
CA TYR A 147 26.36 19.88 25.21
C TYR A 147 26.14 18.70 24.27
N HIS A 148 26.23 17.47 24.79
CA HIS A 148 25.76 16.29 24.08
C HIS A 148 24.23 16.19 24.18
N THR A 149 23.62 15.53 23.22
CA THR A 149 22.18 15.29 23.17
C THR A 149 21.85 13.87 23.59
N TYR A 150 20.86 13.73 24.46
CA TYR A 150 20.46 12.46 25.04
C TYR A 150 19.00 12.13 24.74
N THR A 151 18.73 10.84 24.58
CA THR A 151 17.37 10.29 24.42
C THR A 151 17.21 9.04 25.26
N VAL A 152 15.96 8.71 25.60
CA VAL A 152 15.56 7.44 26.21
C VAL A 152 14.64 6.71 25.26
N SER A 153 14.97 5.48 24.92
CA SER A 153 14.08 4.52 24.28
C SER A 153 13.43 3.66 25.37
N PHE A 154 12.10 3.62 25.42
CA PHE A 154 11.32 3.00 26.49
C PHE A 154 10.08 2.31 25.94
N MET A 155 9.53 1.34 26.68
CA MET A 155 8.29 0.67 26.28
C MET A 155 7.06 1.37 26.88
N ALA A 156 5.99 1.43 26.10
CA ALA A 156 4.69 1.90 26.52
C ALA A 156 3.60 0.91 26.11
N TYR A 157 2.61 0.73 26.98
CA TYR A 157 1.34 0.11 26.64
C TYR A 157 0.53 1.05 25.74
N GLN A 158 -0.10 0.47 24.74
CA GLN A 158 -1.16 1.10 23.96
C GLN A 158 -2.45 0.98 24.78
N ILE A 159 -2.99 2.11 25.23
CA ILE A 159 -4.19 2.16 26.09
C ILE A 159 -5.43 2.67 25.34
N TRP A 160 -5.30 2.91 24.03
CA TRP A 160 -6.40 3.20 23.13
C TRP A 160 -6.04 2.72 21.72
N GLU A 161 -6.80 1.76 21.20
CA GLU A 161 -6.61 1.20 19.85
C GLU A 161 -6.82 2.28 18.78
N GLU A 162 -5.95 2.32 17.78
CA GLU A 162 -5.74 3.49 16.93
C GLU A 162 -6.92 3.80 16.02
N ILE A 163 -7.55 2.78 15.42
CA ILE A 163 -8.69 2.99 14.53
C ILE A 163 -9.91 3.42 15.35
N SER A 164 -10.13 2.79 16.51
CA SER A 164 -11.14 3.22 17.47
C SER A 164 -10.90 4.64 17.95
N MET A 165 -9.65 5.01 18.27
CA MET A 165 -9.26 6.36 18.67
C MET A 165 -9.56 7.38 17.57
N TYR A 166 -9.12 7.11 16.35
CA TYR A 166 -9.39 7.97 15.20
C TYR A 166 -10.88 8.18 14.97
N ASN A 167 -11.66 7.09 14.96
CA ASN A 167 -13.11 7.14 14.75
C ASN A 167 -13.83 7.87 15.89
N HIS A 168 -13.43 7.61 17.13
CA HIS A 168 -14.03 8.26 18.31
C HIS A 168 -13.82 9.77 18.27
N ILE A 169 -12.60 10.22 17.96
CA ILE A 169 -12.25 11.65 17.90
C ILE A 169 -12.92 12.31 16.69
N THR A 170 -12.87 11.66 15.52
CA THR A 170 -13.46 12.18 14.27
C THR A 170 -14.98 12.33 14.37
N ASN A 171 -15.66 11.36 14.99
CA ASN A 171 -17.12 11.35 15.10
C ASN A 171 -17.63 11.90 16.44
N SER A 172 -16.75 12.38 17.32
CA SER A 172 -17.09 12.90 18.66
C SER A 172 -17.94 11.93 19.49
N TRP A 173 -17.56 10.65 19.52
CA TRP A 173 -18.27 9.64 20.28
C TRP A 173 -18.14 9.87 21.80
N ASP A 174 -19.17 9.54 22.56
CA ASP A 174 -19.15 9.54 24.03
C ASP A 174 -19.26 8.08 24.52
N LYS A 175 -18.14 7.35 24.41
CA LYS A 175 -18.02 5.91 24.72
C LYS A 175 -16.67 5.60 25.38
N GLU A 176 -16.60 4.49 26.10
CA GLU A 176 -15.33 4.03 26.68
C GLU A 176 -14.27 3.78 25.57
N HIS A 177 -13.03 4.20 25.81
CA HIS A 177 -11.91 3.96 24.90
C HIS A 177 -11.61 2.47 24.82
N LEU A 178 -11.54 1.92 23.62
CA LEU A 178 -11.27 0.50 23.43
C LEU A 178 -9.77 0.23 23.54
N VAL A 179 -9.40 -0.74 24.37
CA VAL A 179 -8.01 -1.08 24.66
C VAL A 179 -7.61 -2.34 23.88
N PRO A 180 -6.46 -2.34 23.18
CA PRO A 180 -6.02 -3.50 22.40
C PRO A 180 -5.35 -4.56 23.28
N VAL A 181 -5.84 -5.80 23.23
CA VAL A 181 -5.22 -6.96 23.90
C VAL A 181 -4.16 -7.62 23.00
N ASP A 182 -3.10 -8.16 23.60
CA ASP A 182 -1.98 -8.76 22.86
C ASP A 182 -2.08 -10.30 22.83
N PRO A 183 -2.28 -10.92 21.65
CA PRO A 183 -2.41 -12.38 21.54
C PRO A 183 -1.09 -13.13 21.70
N ILE A 184 0.06 -12.47 21.88
CA ILE A 184 1.31 -13.18 22.17
C ILE A 184 1.25 -13.99 23.48
N TYR A 185 0.40 -13.56 24.42
CA TYR A 185 0.19 -14.25 25.69
C TYR A 185 -0.80 -15.40 25.53
N PRO A 186 -0.47 -16.64 25.97
CA PRO A 186 -1.36 -17.80 25.87
C PRO A 186 -2.73 -17.58 26.52
N GLU A 187 -2.80 -16.87 27.64
CA GLU A 187 -4.06 -16.57 28.34
C GLU A 187 -4.96 -15.66 27.50
N THR A 188 -4.37 -14.72 26.75
CA THR A 188 -5.11 -13.90 25.78
C THR A 188 -5.62 -14.76 24.64
N GLN A 189 -4.80 -15.69 24.12
CA GLN A 189 -5.23 -16.60 23.06
C GLN A 189 -6.43 -17.45 23.47
N ASP A 190 -6.36 -18.08 24.64
CA ASP A 190 -7.46 -18.92 25.16
C ASP A 190 -8.75 -18.11 25.33
N TYR A 191 -8.65 -16.89 25.87
CA TYR A 191 -9.78 -15.99 26.02
C TYR A 191 -10.40 -15.59 24.67
N LEU A 192 -9.57 -15.13 23.72
CA LEU A 192 -10.03 -14.69 22.40
C LEU A 192 -10.66 -15.85 21.60
N TYR A 193 -10.08 -17.04 21.70
CA TYR A 193 -10.62 -18.25 21.08
C TYR A 193 -12.00 -18.59 21.63
N GLN A 194 -12.16 -18.60 22.98
CA GLN A 194 -13.45 -18.88 23.61
C GLN A 194 -14.48 -17.80 23.28
N TRP A 195 -14.07 -16.53 23.26
CA TRP A 195 -14.93 -15.42 22.87
C TRP A 195 -15.43 -15.58 21.44
N LEU A 196 -14.55 -15.89 20.49
CA LEU A 196 -14.93 -16.07 19.08
C LEU A 196 -15.86 -17.27 18.91
N GLU A 197 -15.61 -18.36 19.65
CA GLU A 197 -16.49 -19.51 19.63
C GLU A 197 -17.91 -19.16 20.09
N ASP A 198 -18.03 -18.44 21.21
CA ASP A 198 -19.32 -18.01 21.73
C ASP A 198 -19.98 -16.97 20.84
N TRP A 199 -19.19 -16.10 20.20
CA TRP A 199 -19.67 -15.17 19.20
C TRP A 199 -20.27 -15.91 18.00
N CYS A 200 -19.60 -16.93 17.47
CA CYS A 200 -20.12 -17.73 16.35
C CYS A 200 -21.44 -18.42 16.70
N LYS A 201 -21.60 -18.94 17.94
CA LYS A 201 -22.85 -19.53 18.43
C LYS A 201 -23.99 -18.52 18.50
N LYS A 202 -23.70 -17.27 18.88
CA LYS A 202 -24.70 -16.19 19.06
C LYS A 202 -25.13 -15.52 17.75
N HIS A 203 -24.37 -15.68 16.67
CA HIS A 203 -24.65 -15.04 15.38
C HIS A 203 -24.92 -16.09 14.27
N PRO A 204 -26.01 -16.88 14.37
CA PRO A 204 -26.28 -17.95 13.41
C PRO A 204 -26.54 -17.43 11.98
N ALA A 205 -27.08 -16.21 11.83
CA ALA A 205 -27.40 -15.61 10.53
C ALA A 205 -26.16 -15.15 9.74
N THR A 206 -25.02 -14.90 10.40
CA THR A 206 -23.78 -14.48 9.73
C THR A 206 -23.32 -15.55 8.75
N THR A 207 -23.14 -15.18 7.49
CA THR A 207 -22.56 -16.05 6.46
C THR A 207 -21.05 -15.86 6.34
N VAL A 208 -20.56 -14.64 6.56
CA VAL A 208 -19.13 -14.31 6.51
C VAL A 208 -18.72 -13.52 7.74
N VAL A 209 -17.70 -14.01 8.42
CA VAL A 209 -16.99 -13.29 9.47
C VAL A 209 -15.92 -12.43 8.81
N ARG A 210 -16.12 -11.11 8.85
CA ARG A 210 -15.17 -10.13 8.32
C ARG A 210 -14.22 -9.69 9.42
N PHE A 211 -13.04 -10.30 9.46
CA PHE A 211 -11.94 -9.87 10.32
C PHE A 211 -11.45 -8.48 9.87
N THR A 212 -11.50 -7.50 10.78
CA THR A 212 -11.17 -6.08 10.56
C THR A 212 -10.25 -5.59 11.67
N SER A 213 -8.98 -5.98 11.69
CA SER A 213 -8.35 -7.00 10.81
C SER A 213 -7.94 -8.18 11.67
N MET A 214 -6.64 -8.45 11.82
CA MET A 214 -6.14 -9.46 12.75
C MET A 214 -5.66 -8.81 14.03
N PHE A 215 -4.35 -8.78 14.27
CA PHE A 215 -3.83 -8.55 15.62
C PHE A 215 -3.16 -7.20 15.79
N TYR A 216 -2.26 -6.81 14.89
CA TYR A 216 -1.43 -5.63 15.09
C TYR A 216 -1.72 -4.56 14.06
N ASN A 217 -1.94 -3.34 14.54
CA ASN A 217 -2.12 -2.17 13.72
C ASN A 217 -0.81 -1.67 13.11
N PHE A 218 -0.94 -0.93 12.01
CA PHE A 218 0.16 -0.10 11.58
C PHE A 218 0.40 1.00 12.62
N PRO A 219 1.66 1.41 12.86
CA PRO A 219 1.95 2.48 13.79
C PRO A 219 1.24 3.77 13.41
N TRP A 220 0.49 4.35 14.34
CA TRP A 220 -0.06 5.70 14.23
C TRP A 220 0.10 6.45 15.54
N ILE A 221 1.29 7.02 15.75
CA ILE A 221 1.70 7.64 17.02
C ILE A 221 1.22 9.09 17.06
N TRP A 222 0.39 9.43 18.05
CA TRP A 222 -0.15 10.78 18.19
C TRP A 222 0.60 11.64 19.20
N GLY A 223 0.72 12.92 18.88
CA GLY A 223 1.29 13.96 19.72
C GLY A 223 0.22 14.74 20.47
N GLU A 224 0.60 15.32 21.61
CA GLU A 224 -0.30 16.19 22.39
C GLU A 224 -0.64 17.50 21.65
N ASN A 225 0.27 18.00 20.82
CA ASN A 225 0.13 19.28 20.14
C ASN A 225 -0.69 19.10 18.85
N GLN A 226 -1.83 19.77 18.75
CA GLN A 226 -2.66 19.73 17.54
C GLN A 226 -1.92 20.16 16.26
N LYS A 227 -0.91 21.03 16.36
CA LYS A 227 -0.06 21.43 15.21
C LYS A 227 0.90 20.34 14.74
N ASN A 228 1.13 19.33 15.57
CA ASN A 228 1.97 18.17 15.27
C ASN A 228 1.29 16.91 15.82
N ARG A 229 0.03 16.70 15.41
CA ARG A 229 -0.81 15.63 15.97
C ARG A 229 -0.36 14.25 15.54
N SER A 230 0.09 14.09 14.29
CA SER A 230 0.65 12.82 13.79
C SER A 230 2.17 12.86 13.93
N LEU A 231 2.73 12.17 14.93
CA LEU A 231 4.18 12.10 15.14
C LEU A 231 4.83 11.08 14.19
N PHE A 232 4.12 9.98 13.93
CA PHE A 232 4.58 8.93 13.03
C PHE A 232 3.40 8.11 12.50
N SER A 233 3.43 7.80 11.21
CA SER A 233 2.55 6.79 10.60
C SER A 233 3.27 6.08 9.46
N ASP A 234 3.20 4.75 9.43
CA ASP A 234 3.65 3.94 8.30
C ASP A 234 2.85 2.63 8.24
N TRP A 235 2.08 2.45 7.16
CA TRP A 235 1.11 1.37 7.00
C TRP A 235 1.71 -0.03 6.95
N GLY A 236 3.01 -0.17 6.72
CA GLY A 236 3.74 -1.44 6.63
C GLY A 236 4.80 -1.63 7.70
N SER A 237 4.88 -0.73 8.68
CA SER A 237 5.82 -0.83 9.81
C SER A 237 5.34 -1.80 10.88
N TYR A 238 6.30 -2.40 11.58
CA TYR A 238 6.10 -3.38 12.64
C TYR A 238 6.26 -2.80 14.06
N ASP A 239 6.42 -1.48 14.21
CA ASP A 239 6.74 -0.84 15.50
C ASP A 239 5.67 -1.03 16.60
N PHE A 240 4.42 -1.39 16.25
CA PHE A 240 3.31 -1.66 17.19
C PHE A 240 3.16 -3.14 17.57
N THR A 241 4.10 -3.99 17.15
CA THR A 241 4.05 -5.44 17.43
C THR A 241 4.93 -5.87 18.60
N VAL A 242 5.65 -4.94 19.24
CA VAL A 242 6.69 -5.26 20.23
C VAL A 242 6.13 -5.31 21.65
N SER A 243 6.55 -6.33 22.41
CA SER A 243 6.33 -6.44 23.85
C SER A 243 7.48 -7.25 24.48
N PRO A 244 7.70 -7.21 25.80
CA PRO A 244 8.74 -8.04 26.44
C PRO A 244 8.59 -9.52 26.08
N MET A 245 7.35 -10.03 26.09
CA MET A 245 7.06 -11.41 25.70
C MET A 245 7.42 -11.67 24.23
N MET A 246 7.05 -10.77 23.32
CA MET A 246 7.39 -10.89 21.89
C MET A 246 8.90 -10.97 21.65
N LEU A 247 9.67 -10.12 22.33
CA LEU A 247 11.14 -10.08 22.22
C LEU A 247 11.79 -11.32 22.84
N ASP A 248 11.23 -11.84 23.94
CA ASP A 248 11.71 -13.07 24.56
C ASP A 248 11.46 -14.30 23.67
N GLU A 249 10.29 -14.39 23.03
CA GLU A 249 9.98 -15.47 22.06
C GLU A 249 10.84 -15.37 20.80
N PHE A 250 11.03 -14.16 20.25
CA PHE A 250 11.96 -13.93 19.14
C PHE A 250 13.36 -14.45 19.48
N LYS A 251 13.87 -14.10 20.67
CA LYS A 251 15.20 -14.53 21.13
C LYS A 251 15.31 -16.04 21.28
N LYS A 252 14.26 -16.71 21.75
CA LYS A 252 14.23 -18.18 21.86
C LYS A 252 14.33 -18.85 20.49
N GLU A 253 13.67 -18.29 19.47
CA GLU A 253 13.61 -18.86 18.12
C GLU A 253 14.86 -18.53 17.28
N TYR A 254 15.28 -17.26 17.26
CA TYR A 254 16.39 -16.79 16.41
C TYR A 254 17.76 -16.85 17.09
N GLY A 255 17.80 -17.06 18.41
CA GLY A 255 19.04 -17.26 19.16
C GLY A 255 19.83 -15.98 19.47
N TYR A 256 19.27 -14.80 19.19
CA TYR A 256 19.86 -13.50 19.56
C TYR A 256 18.78 -12.52 20.03
N ALA A 257 19.16 -11.53 20.83
CA ALA A 257 18.23 -10.54 21.38
C ALA A 257 18.21 -9.26 20.54
N LEU A 258 17.02 -8.76 20.27
CA LEU A 258 16.80 -7.40 19.77
C LEU A 258 16.85 -6.40 20.92
N CYS A 259 17.15 -5.15 20.61
CA CYS A 259 17.14 -4.02 21.52
C CYS A 259 16.18 -2.93 21.01
N ALA A 260 15.91 -1.92 21.83
CA ALA A 260 15.01 -0.83 21.45
C ALA A 260 15.49 -0.08 20.20
N GLU A 261 16.80 0.02 19.97
CA GLU A 261 17.36 0.71 18.82
C GLU A 261 17.11 -0.03 17.48
N ASP A 262 16.88 -1.35 17.51
CA ASP A 262 16.43 -2.14 16.34
C ASP A 262 15.00 -1.78 15.89
N PHE A 263 14.32 -0.89 16.63
CA PHE A 263 12.99 -0.33 16.31
C PHE A 263 13.07 1.19 16.20
N ILE A 264 13.58 1.85 17.25
CA ILE A 264 13.64 3.30 17.35
C ILE A 264 14.50 3.94 16.25
N ASN A 265 15.62 3.30 15.85
CA ASN A 265 16.47 3.75 14.76
C ASN A 265 16.79 5.26 14.81
N GLN A 266 17.38 5.73 15.91
CA GLN A 266 17.65 7.15 16.19
C GLN A 266 16.42 8.07 16.12
N GLY A 267 15.21 7.52 16.33
CA GLY A 267 13.94 8.23 16.20
C GLY A 267 13.39 8.31 14.77
N LYS A 268 14.10 7.76 13.78
CA LYS A 268 13.61 7.66 12.41
C LYS A 268 12.54 6.58 12.28
N LEU A 269 12.53 5.63 13.23
CA LEU A 269 11.78 4.38 13.16
C LEU A 269 12.11 3.63 11.86
N HIS A 270 11.39 2.54 11.62
CA HIS A 270 11.65 1.67 10.48
C HIS A 270 10.55 1.79 9.43
N VAL A 271 10.46 2.97 8.82
CA VAL A 271 9.54 3.21 7.71
C VAL A 271 9.81 2.28 6.53
N THR A 272 8.75 1.83 5.88
CA THR A 272 8.78 0.95 4.71
C THR A 272 9.55 1.58 3.52
N HIS A 273 9.73 2.90 3.53
CA HIS A 273 10.57 3.60 2.55
C HIS A 273 12.09 3.38 2.74
N MET A 274 12.53 2.77 3.84
CA MET A 274 13.92 2.38 4.09
C MET A 274 14.15 0.91 3.71
N PRO A 275 15.30 0.55 3.10
CA PRO A 275 15.65 -0.85 2.93
C PRO A 275 15.75 -1.56 4.28
N ALA A 276 15.10 -2.71 4.43
CA ALA A 276 15.17 -3.48 5.66
C ALA A 276 16.53 -4.16 5.86
N GLU A 277 17.11 -3.91 7.02
CA GLU A 277 18.29 -4.60 7.53
C GLU A 277 17.95 -6.02 8.01
N LYS A 278 18.98 -6.83 8.30
CA LYS A 278 18.80 -8.23 8.69
C LYS A 278 17.90 -8.38 9.92
N HIS A 279 18.12 -7.60 10.97
CA HIS A 279 17.32 -7.72 12.20
C HIS A 279 15.84 -7.45 11.95
N GLN A 280 15.52 -6.47 11.11
CA GLN A 280 14.14 -6.16 10.75
C GLN A 280 13.51 -7.26 9.91
N ARG A 281 14.24 -7.83 8.94
CA ARG A 281 13.73 -8.95 8.12
C ARG A 281 13.46 -10.19 8.96
N ASP A 282 14.38 -10.53 9.85
CA ASP A 282 14.20 -11.62 10.81
C ASP A 282 12.95 -11.37 11.69
N TYR A 283 12.76 -10.13 12.17
CA TYR A 283 11.60 -9.79 13.00
C TYR A 283 10.27 -9.79 12.24
N ILE A 284 10.23 -9.28 11.00
CA ILE A 284 9.06 -9.34 10.12
C ILE A 284 8.63 -10.79 9.88
N ASP A 285 9.61 -11.65 9.59
CA ASP A 285 9.41 -13.08 9.35
C ASP A 285 8.87 -13.81 10.60
N PHE A 286 9.42 -13.49 11.78
CA PHE A 286 8.92 -13.98 13.07
C PHE A 286 7.46 -13.59 13.33
N ILE A 287 7.14 -12.31 13.18
CA ILE A 287 5.78 -11.80 13.39
C ILE A 287 4.81 -12.40 12.37
N ASN A 288 5.21 -12.51 11.09
CA ASN A 288 4.35 -13.12 10.06
C ASN A 288 3.99 -14.56 10.43
N ARG A 289 4.96 -15.38 10.87
CA ARG A 289 4.68 -16.74 11.37
C ARG A 289 3.72 -16.74 12.55
N PHE A 290 3.98 -15.91 13.56
CA PHE A 290 3.12 -15.84 14.75
C PHE A 290 1.66 -15.48 14.40
N VAL A 291 1.46 -14.45 13.57
CA VAL A 291 0.12 -14.00 13.17
C VAL A 291 -0.59 -15.07 12.34
N VAL A 292 0.12 -15.72 11.40
CA VAL A 292 -0.41 -16.84 10.61
C VAL A 292 -0.82 -18.01 11.49
N ASP A 293 0.05 -18.45 12.40
CA ASP A 293 -0.18 -19.63 13.24
C ASP A 293 -1.40 -19.47 14.16
N TYR A 294 -1.52 -18.32 14.83
CA TYR A 294 -2.66 -18.08 15.71
C TYR A 294 -3.92 -17.72 14.90
N GLY A 295 -3.79 -16.92 13.84
CA GLY A 295 -4.90 -16.55 12.98
C GLY A 295 -5.55 -17.74 12.30
N LYS A 296 -4.75 -18.73 11.86
CA LYS A 296 -5.26 -20.01 11.34
C LYS A 296 -6.22 -20.68 12.33
N LYS A 297 -5.90 -20.72 13.62
CA LYS A 297 -6.77 -21.35 14.64
C LYS A 297 -8.13 -20.65 14.73
N LEU A 298 -8.16 -19.33 14.55
CA LEU A 298 -9.39 -18.54 14.56
C LEU A 298 -10.22 -18.76 13.29
N VAL A 299 -9.57 -18.82 12.12
CA VAL A 299 -10.23 -19.14 10.85
C VAL A 299 -10.81 -20.54 10.87
N ASP A 300 -10.04 -21.55 11.27
CA ASP A 300 -10.51 -22.93 11.42
C ASP A 300 -11.71 -23.01 12.39
N LEU A 301 -11.70 -22.19 13.46
CA LEU A 301 -12.82 -22.09 14.39
C LEU A 301 -14.08 -21.53 13.70
N VAL A 302 -13.97 -20.45 12.91
CA VAL A 302 -15.07 -19.87 12.12
C VAL A 302 -15.66 -20.91 11.16
N HIS A 303 -14.80 -21.67 10.45
CA HIS A 303 -15.22 -22.72 9.53
C HIS A 303 -16.02 -23.84 10.21
N ARG A 304 -15.67 -24.23 11.45
CA ARG A 304 -16.44 -25.24 12.21
C ARG A 304 -17.89 -24.82 12.48
N TYR A 305 -18.20 -23.53 12.43
CA TYR A 305 -19.56 -22.99 12.54
C TYR A 305 -20.22 -22.73 11.18
N ASN A 306 -19.66 -23.27 10.08
CA ASN A 306 -20.15 -23.15 8.70
C ASN A 306 -20.27 -21.69 8.24
N LYS A 307 -19.27 -20.87 8.58
CA LYS A 307 -19.15 -19.48 8.15
C LYS A 307 -17.87 -19.32 7.35
N LEU A 308 -17.85 -18.41 6.37
CA LEU A 308 -16.62 -18.03 5.69
C LEU A 308 -15.85 -17.01 6.53
N ALA A 309 -14.53 -16.96 6.39
CA ALA A 309 -13.62 -16.04 7.05
C ALA A 309 -12.97 -15.13 6.01
N TYR A 310 -13.33 -13.85 6.03
CA TYR A 310 -12.73 -12.83 5.16
C TYR A 310 -11.85 -11.91 5.98
N VAL A 311 -10.73 -11.46 5.41
CA VAL A 311 -9.81 -10.54 6.08
C VAL A 311 -9.77 -9.19 5.38
N PHE A 312 -9.79 -8.12 6.17
CA PHE A 312 -9.63 -6.77 5.67
C PHE A 312 -8.14 -6.42 5.57
N TYR A 313 -7.69 -5.98 4.40
CA TYR A 313 -6.30 -5.63 4.13
C TYR A 313 -6.03 -4.14 4.34
N ASP A 314 -6.31 -3.69 5.57
CA ASP A 314 -6.05 -2.36 6.12
C ASP A 314 -6.12 -2.51 7.66
N ASP A 315 -6.07 -1.43 8.44
CA ASP A 315 -6.16 -1.46 9.92
C ASP A 315 -5.12 -2.42 10.55
N SER A 316 -5.57 -3.38 11.38
CA SER A 316 -4.72 -4.35 12.09
C SER A 316 -4.14 -5.48 11.22
N TRP A 317 -3.48 -5.13 10.11
CA TRP A 317 -2.98 -6.06 9.11
C TRP A 317 -1.51 -6.46 9.23
N ILE A 318 -0.75 -5.83 10.14
CA ILE A 318 0.69 -6.10 10.27
C ILE A 318 0.91 -7.55 10.67
N GLY A 319 1.79 -8.24 9.93
CA GLY A 319 2.06 -9.67 10.06
C GLY A 319 1.09 -10.59 9.31
N ILE A 320 0.00 -10.09 8.72
CA ILE A 320 -0.83 -10.90 7.80
C ILE A 320 -0.07 -11.19 6.51
N GLU A 321 0.59 -10.15 5.96
CA GLU A 321 1.43 -10.18 4.76
C GLU A 321 0.81 -10.96 3.58
N PRO A 322 -0.23 -10.41 2.90
CA PRO A 322 -0.94 -11.13 1.83
C PRO A 322 -0.10 -11.61 0.63
N TYR A 323 1.09 -11.04 0.44
CA TYR A 323 2.04 -11.46 -0.61
C TYR A 323 3.14 -12.43 -0.10
N SER A 324 3.11 -12.80 1.18
CA SER A 324 3.96 -13.84 1.78
C SER A 324 3.52 -15.23 1.32
N GLU A 325 4.47 -16.15 1.24
CA GLU A 325 4.18 -17.58 1.00
C GLU A 325 3.43 -18.25 2.16
N LEU A 326 3.39 -17.61 3.33
CA LEU A 326 2.66 -18.10 4.50
C LEU A 326 1.17 -17.73 4.48
N PHE A 327 0.76 -16.73 3.70
CA PHE A 327 -0.62 -16.23 3.71
C PHE A 327 -1.69 -17.30 3.42
N PRO A 328 -1.51 -18.22 2.44
CA PRO A 328 -2.49 -19.29 2.21
C PRO A 328 -2.72 -20.21 3.42
N GLN A 329 -1.80 -20.25 4.39
CA GLN A 329 -1.94 -21.11 5.57
C GLN A 329 -3.03 -20.63 6.54
N PHE A 330 -3.40 -19.34 6.53
CA PHE A 330 -4.56 -18.87 7.30
C PHE A 330 -5.82 -19.66 6.95
N GLY A 331 -6.02 -19.95 5.65
CA GLY A 331 -7.25 -20.54 5.12
C GLY A 331 -8.38 -19.53 4.98
N PHE A 332 -8.09 -18.23 4.81
CA PHE A 332 -9.14 -17.25 4.51
C PHE A 332 -9.85 -17.59 3.20
N ASP A 333 -11.17 -17.41 3.19
CA ASP A 333 -12.00 -17.61 2.00
C ASP A 333 -12.02 -16.35 1.11
N GLY A 334 -11.71 -15.18 1.69
CA GLY A 334 -11.68 -13.93 0.95
C GLY A 334 -10.84 -12.83 1.58
N LEU A 335 -10.46 -11.86 0.76
CA LEU A 335 -9.76 -10.65 1.17
C LEU A 335 -10.51 -9.42 0.67
N ILE A 336 -10.66 -8.44 1.55
CA ILE A 336 -11.31 -7.17 1.25
C ILE A 336 -10.25 -6.06 1.31
N LYS A 337 -10.15 -5.22 0.28
CA LYS A 337 -9.27 -4.04 0.29
C LYS A 337 -10.06 -2.78 0.03
N CYS A 338 -9.78 -1.70 0.77
CA CYS A 338 -10.31 -0.42 0.38
C CYS A 338 -9.49 0.25 -0.71
N VAL A 339 -10.18 0.88 -1.68
CA VAL A 339 -9.55 1.37 -2.90
C VAL A 339 -10.00 2.76 -3.31
N PHE A 340 -9.04 3.50 -3.84
CA PHE A 340 -9.13 4.83 -4.43
C PHE A 340 -8.53 4.83 -5.85
N SER A 341 -7.58 3.94 -6.11
CA SER A 341 -6.71 3.93 -7.28
C SER A 341 -6.65 2.55 -7.94
N GLY A 342 -6.14 2.49 -9.18
CA GLY A 342 -6.01 1.24 -9.93
C GLY A 342 -4.99 0.27 -9.33
N TYR A 343 -3.85 0.76 -8.82
CA TYR A 343 -2.84 -0.11 -8.23
C TYR A 343 -3.35 -0.83 -6.98
N GLU A 344 -4.29 -0.25 -6.23
CA GLU A 344 -4.88 -0.87 -5.04
C GLU A 344 -5.87 -1.98 -5.43
N ALA A 345 -6.55 -1.82 -6.57
CA ALA A 345 -7.34 -2.90 -7.15
C ALA A 345 -6.43 -4.07 -7.56
N ARG A 346 -5.26 -3.79 -8.17
CA ARG A 346 -4.25 -4.82 -8.48
C ARG A 346 -3.61 -5.42 -7.23
N LEU A 347 -3.40 -4.63 -6.19
CA LEU A 347 -2.90 -5.07 -4.89
C LEU A 347 -3.84 -6.12 -4.29
N CYS A 348 -5.14 -5.89 -4.34
CA CYS A 348 -6.15 -6.85 -3.88
C CYS A 348 -6.20 -8.09 -4.79
N ALA A 349 -6.39 -7.88 -6.10
CA ALA A 349 -6.57 -8.96 -7.06
C ALA A 349 -5.37 -9.91 -7.18
N GLY A 350 -4.16 -9.44 -6.89
CA GLY A 350 -2.93 -10.23 -6.96
C GLY A 350 -2.68 -11.16 -5.77
N VAL A 351 -3.52 -11.15 -4.74
CA VAL A 351 -3.37 -12.01 -3.56
C VAL A 351 -3.87 -13.43 -3.85
N ASP A 352 -3.16 -14.45 -3.35
CA ASP A 352 -3.59 -15.85 -3.46
C ASP A 352 -4.70 -16.17 -2.44
N VAL A 353 -5.95 -15.90 -2.83
CA VAL A 353 -7.19 -16.20 -2.08
C VAL A 353 -8.34 -16.41 -3.05
N GLU A 354 -9.37 -17.14 -2.62
CA GLU A 354 -10.50 -17.50 -3.50
C GLU A 354 -11.37 -16.30 -3.88
N THR A 355 -11.69 -15.40 -2.94
CA THR A 355 -12.54 -14.23 -3.19
C THR A 355 -11.79 -12.91 -2.96
N HIS A 356 -11.79 -12.04 -3.97
CA HIS A 356 -11.32 -10.65 -3.85
C HIS A 356 -12.50 -9.68 -3.82
N GLU A 357 -12.53 -8.79 -2.82
CA GLU A 357 -13.55 -7.75 -2.71
C GLU A 357 -12.95 -6.35 -2.57
N LEU A 358 -13.43 -5.41 -3.38
CA LEU A 358 -13.05 -4.00 -3.29
C LEU A 358 -14.11 -3.20 -2.56
N ARG A 359 -13.75 -2.60 -1.42
CA ARG A 359 -14.58 -1.59 -0.76
C ARG A 359 -14.32 -0.24 -1.39
N LEU A 360 -15.29 0.24 -2.17
CA LEU A 360 -15.22 1.46 -2.96
C LEU A 360 -15.34 2.71 -2.10
N HIS A 361 -14.86 3.81 -2.67
CA HIS A 361 -15.05 5.18 -2.19
C HIS A 361 -15.97 5.99 -3.14
N PRO A 362 -16.60 7.07 -2.65
CA PRO A 362 -16.48 7.63 -1.29
C PRO A 362 -17.08 6.72 -0.21
N TYR A 363 -16.44 6.71 0.97
CA TYR A 363 -17.04 6.12 2.17
C TYR A 363 -18.26 6.95 2.54
N LEU A 364 -19.36 6.32 2.95
CA LEU A 364 -20.62 7.00 3.22
C LEU A 364 -20.56 7.73 4.57
N PHE A 365 -19.76 8.80 4.63
CA PHE A 365 -19.57 9.72 5.76
C PHE A 365 -19.75 11.18 5.31
N PRO A 366 -20.13 12.11 6.21
CA PRO A 366 -20.28 13.52 5.84
C PRO A 366 -19.00 14.14 5.27
N TYR A 367 -17.85 13.75 5.82
CA TYR A 367 -16.53 14.20 5.40
C TYR A 367 -15.67 13.02 4.93
N GLY A 368 -15.08 13.15 3.76
CA GLY A 368 -14.08 12.22 3.22
C GLY A 368 -12.68 12.43 3.80
N LEU A 369 -11.71 11.74 3.20
CA LEU A 369 -10.30 11.85 3.60
C LEU A 369 -9.80 13.30 3.53
N GLY A 370 -9.00 13.70 4.54
CA GLY A 370 -8.49 15.05 4.65
C GLY A 370 -9.54 16.11 5.05
N GLY A 371 -10.75 15.68 5.42
CA GLY A 371 -11.84 16.58 5.84
C GLY A 371 -12.64 17.20 4.69
N ALA A 372 -12.50 16.68 3.47
CA ALA A 372 -13.26 17.15 2.32
C ALA A 372 -14.76 16.86 2.50
N SER A 373 -15.62 17.82 2.19
CA SER A 373 -17.08 17.64 2.20
C SER A 373 -17.50 16.60 1.15
N THR A 374 -18.17 15.53 1.56
CA THR A 374 -18.63 14.47 0.65
C THR A 374 -20.16 14.32 0.71
N PHE A 375 -20.70 13.87 1.85
CA PHE A 375 -22.15 13.75 2.07
C PHE A 375 -22.67 14.86 3.00
N CYS A 376 -22.38 16.12 2.65
CA CYS A 376 -22.92 17.31 3.28
C CYS A 376 -23.18 18.42 2.23
N ASP A 377 -23.71 19.57 2.66
CA ASP A 377 -24.32 20.60 1.78
C ASP A 377 -23.45 21.06 0.59
N ASP A 378 -22.12 21.01 0.69
CA ASP A 378 -21.17 21.43 -0.35
C ASP A 378 -20.45 20.27 -1.07
N GLY A 379 -20.83 19.02 -0.79
CA GLY A 379 -20.18 17.82 -1.35
C GLY A 379 -20.76 17.36 -2.70
N ASP A 380 -19.91 16.75 -3.55
CA ASP A 380 -20.31 16.08 -4.79
C ASP A 380 -19.85 14.61 -4.80
N PRO A 381 -20.58 13.73 -4.09
CA PRO A 381 -20.20 12.33 -3.98
C PRO A 381 -20.27 11.60 -5.33
N THR A 382 -21.05 12.11 -6.28
CA THR A 382 -21.16 11.52 -7.63
C THR A 382 -19.87 11.74 -8.41
N MET A 383 -19.32 12.96 -8.39
CA MET A 383 -18.06 13.27 -9.05
C MET A 383 -16.87 12.57 -8.36
N GLU A 384 -16.88 12.46 -7.04
CA GLU A 384 -15.88 11.66 -6.32
C GLU A 384 -15.90 10.19 -6.76
N ALA A 385 -17.08 9.55 -6.77
CA ALA A 385 -17.23 8.17 -7.22
C ALA A 385 -16.73 7.98 -8.66
N LYS A 386 -16.99 8.94 -9.57
CA LYS A 386 -16.48 8.93 -10.95
C LYS A 386 -14.95 8.92 -11.01
N LYS A 387 -14.29 9.73 -10.18
CA LYS A 387 -12.82 9.83 -10.15
C LYS A 387 -12.20 8.52 -9.68
N TYR A 388 -12.74 7.91 -8.63
CA TYR A 388 -12.26 6.63 -8.12
C TYR A 388 -12.54 5.49 -9.10
N TRP A 389 -13.78 5.38 -9.60
CA TRP A 389 -14.15 4.32 -10.55
C TRP A 389 -13.33 4.37 -11.83
N ARG A 390 -13.02 5.57 -12.36
CA ARG A 390 -12.12 5.73 -13.52
C ARG A 390 -10.76 5.06 -13.28
N SER A 391 -10.16 5.25 -12.11
CA SER A 391 -8.86 4.65 -11.78
C SER A 391 -8.97 3.14 -11.50
N ILE A 392 -10.05 2.70 -10.88
CA ILE A 392 -10.26 1.28 -10.53
C ILE A 392 -10.59 0.44 -11.77
N ARG A 393 -11.51 0.89 -12.63
CA ARG A 393 -11.99 0.09 -13.77
C ARG A 393 -10.89 -0.26 -14.76
N ARG A 394 -9.92 0.64 -14.99
CA ARG A 394 -8.79 0.37 -15.89
C ARG A 394 -7.93 -0.78 -15.39
N ALA A 395 -7.76 -0.92 -14.07
CA ALA A 395 -7.11 -2.07 -13.47
C ALA A 395 -7.99 -3.32 -13.56
N LEU A 396 -9.30 -3.20 -13.33
CA LEU A 396 -10.24 -4.33 -13.42
C LEU A 396 -10.38 -4.90 -14.84
N LEU A 397 -10.10 -4.10 -15.88
CA LEU A 397 -10.01 -4.60 -17.25
C LEU A 397 -8.78 -5.50 -17.47
N ARG A 398 -7.75 -5.40 -16.62
CA ARG A 398 -6.52 -6.22 -16.69
C ARG A 398 -6.60 -7.42 -15.75
N GLU A 399 -7.06 -7.19 -14.54
CA GLU A 399 -7.11 -8.20 -13.49
C GLU A 399 -8.47 -8.15 -12.78
N PRO A 400 -9.27 -9.22 -12.79
CA PRO A 400 -10.58 -9.23 -12.16
C PRO A 400 -10.50 -9.26 -10.64
N VAL A 401 -11.61 -8.85 -10.02
CA VAL A 401 -11.98 -9.18 -8.63
C VAL A 401 -13.39 -9.77 -8.64
N ASP A 402 -13.79 -10.44 -7.58
CA ASP A 402 -15.07 -11.13 -7.52
C ASP A 402 -16.22 -10.24 -7.08
N ARG A 403 -15.91 -9.24 -6.25
CA ARG A 403 -16.90 -8.41 -5.58
C ARG A 403 -16.45 -6.96 -5.45
N ILE A 404 -17.43 -6.06 -5.42
CA ILE A 404 -17.25 -4.67 -5.00
C ILE A 404 -18.26 -4.34 -3.90
N GLY A 405 -18.10 -3.22 -3.21
CA GLY A 405 -19.08 -2.80 -2.22
C GLY A 405 -18.85 -1.39 -1.70
N LEU A 406 -19.74 -0.93 -0.84
CA LEU A 406 -19.62 0.35 -0.12
C LEU A 406 -19.58 0.10 1.39
N GLY A 407 -19.11 1.10 2.14
CA GLY A 407 -19.15 1.11 3.61
C GLY A 407 -19.54 2.49 4.14
N GLY A 408 -19.97 2.55 5.40
CA GLY A 408 -20.42 3.76 6.09
C GLY A 408 -21.90 3.74 6.46
N TYR A 409 -22.50 4.92 6.57
CA TYR A 409 -23.91 5.11 6.95
C TYR A 409 -24.79 5.27 5.71
N LEU A 410 -25.72 4.36 5.50
CA LEU A 410 -26.50 4.30 4.27
C LEU A 410 -27.49 5.47 4.18
N HIS A 411 -28.03 5.97 5.29
CA HIS A 411 -29.00 7.08 5.27
C HIS A 411 -28.49 8.35 4.57
N LEU A 412 -27.17 8.57 4.54
CA LEU A 412 -26.59 9.74 3.89
C LEU A 412 -26.87 9.80 2.39
N VAL A 413 -27.14 8.67 1.72
CA VAL A 413 -27.38 8.64 0.27
C VAL A 413 -28.78 9.12 -0.13
N GLU A 414 -29.72 9.24 0.82
CA GLU A 414 -31.11 9.63 0.54
C GLU A 414 -31.21 10.99 -0.18
N ASN A 415 -30.30 11.90 0.16
CA ASN A 415 -30.26 13.25 -0.41
C ASN A 415 -29.49 13.33 -1.75
N TYR A 416 -28.93 12.22 -2.23
CA TYR A 416 -28.04 12.19 -3.41
C TYR A 416 -28.50 11.17 -4.47
N PRO A 417 -29.65 11.37 -5.13
CA PRO A 417 -30.20 10.41 -6.10
C PRO A 417 -29.26 10.17 -7.30
N TYR A 418 -28.52 11.19 -7.76
CA TYR A 418 -27.54 11.03 -8.84
C TYR A 418 -26.37 10.12 -8.46
N PHE A 419 -25.96 10.14 -7.19
CA PHE A 419 -24.96 9.21 -6.67
C PHE A 419 -25.51 7.79 -6.69
N CYS A 420 -26.74 7.59 -6.21
CA CYS A 420 -27.40 6.28 -6.21
C CYS A 420 -27.56 5.70 -7.63
N ASP A 421 -27.92 6.53 -8.61
CA ASP A 421 -28.00 6.13 -10.03
C ASP A 421 -26.61 5.81 -10.60
N TYR A 422 -25.59 6.58 -10.23
CA TYR A 422 -24.23 6.31 -10.67
C TYR A 422 -23.68 5.00 -10.11
N ILE A 423 -23.90 4.71 -8.82
CA ILE A 423 -23.48 3.43 -8.21
C ILE A 423 -24.21 2.23 -8.83
N GLU A 424 -25.48 2.38 -9.23
CA GLU A 424 -26.17 1.34 -10.01
C GLU A 424 -25.45 1.06 -11.34
N ASN A 425 -25.03 2.11 -12.05
CA ASN A 425 -24.26 1.95 -13.30
C ASN A 425 -22.88 1.32 -13.04
N VAL A 426 -22.18 1.70 -11.97
CA VAL A 426 -20.90 1.11 -11.57
C VAL A 426 -21.06 -0.39 -11.29
N ALA A 427 -22.10 -0.78 -10.58
CA ALA A 427 -22.37 -2.19 -10.26
C ALA A 427 -22.69 -3.01 -11.52
N ASP A 428 -23.47 -2.45 -12.45
CA ASP A 428 -23.79 -3.08 -13.73
C ASP A 428 -22.58 -3.16 -14.68
N GLU A 429 -21.70 -2.15 -14.69
CA GLU A 429 -20.44 -2.14 -15.43
C GLU A 429 -19.45 -3.18 -14.87
N PHE A 430 -19.31 -3.24 -13.54
CA PHE A 430 -18.48 -4.23 -12.85
C PHE A 430 -18.88 -5.66 -13.21
N ARG A 431 -20.18 -5.98 -13.15
CA ARG A 431 -20.70 -7.31 -13.50
C ARG A 431 -20.37 -7.69 -14.94
N GLN A 432 -20.45 -6.76 -15.88
CA GLN A 432 -20.05 -7.00 -17.27
C GLN A 432 -18.55 -7.28 -17.41
N ILE A 433 -17.69 -6.51 -16.74
CA ILE A 433 -16.24 -6.72 -16.74
C ILE A 433 -15.91 -8.10 -16.14
N LYS A 434 -16.47 -8.40 -14.97
CA LYS A 434 -16.32 -9.70 -14.31
C LYS A 434 -16.74 -10.84 -15.23
N LYS A 435 -17.89 -10.73 -15.88
CA LYS A 435 -18.40 -11.77 -16.77
C LYS A 435 -17.48 -12.05 -17.95
N MET A 436 -16.84 -11.03 -18.51
CA MET A 436 -15.88 -11.24 -19.60
C MET A 436 -14.63 -11.98 -19.13
N HIS A 437 -14.12 -11.67 -17.94
CA HIS A 437 -13.01 -12.43 -17.34
C HIS A 437 -13.38 -13.87 -17.03
N GLU A 438 -14.60 -14.13 -16.54
CA GLU A 438 -15.10 -15.50 -16.36
C GLU A 438 -15.10 -16.28 -17.68
N LEU A 439 -15.56 -15.66 -18.78
CA LEU A 439 -15.59 -16.29 -20.10
C LEU A 439 -14.18 -16.59 -20.63
N GLU A 440 -13.19 -15.72 -20.38
CA GLU A 440 -11.79 -16.02 -20.72
C GLU A 440 -11.29 -17.22 -19.92
N ARG A 441 -11.54 -17.24 -18.61
CA ARG A 441 -11.11 -18.32 -17.71
C ARG A 441 -11.73 -19.67 -18.10
N GLU A 442 -13.03 -19.69 -18.38
CA GLU A 442 -13.77 -20.88 -18.85
C GLU A 442 -13.21 -21.41 -20.18
N ALA A 443 -12.69 -20.53 -21.04
CA ALA A 443 -12.06 -20.89 -22.30
C ALA A 443 -10.55 -21.23 -22.19
N GLY A 444 -9.95 -21.14 -21.00
CA GLY A 444 -8.51 -21.31 -20.80
C GLY A 444 -7.66 -20.19 -21.43
N SER A 445 -8.26 -19.00 -21.55
CA SER A 445 -7.68 -17.78 -22.14
C SER A 445 -7.60 -16.68 -21.07
N HIS A 446 -7.07 -15.52 -21.46
CA HIS A 446 -6.97 -14.32 -20.62
C HIS A 446 -7.24 -13.08 -21.49
N VAL A 447 -7.53 -11.95 -20.84
CA VAL A 447 -7.58 -10.66 -21.53
C VAL A 447 -6.26 -10.44 -22.29
N TYR A 448 -6.35 -9.87 -23.49
CA TYR A 448 -5.15 -9.64 -24.31
C TYR A 448 -4.15 -8.72 -23.60
N SER A 449 -2.92 -9.23 -23.45
CA SER A 449 -1.73 -8.49 -23.05
C SER A 449 -0.75 -8.38 -24.21
N LEU A 450 -0.01 -7.27 -24.26
CA LEU A 450 1.15 -7.14 -25.12
C LEU A 450 2.23 -8.12 -24.64
N SER A 451 3.03 -8.67 -25.56
CA SER A 451 4.21 -9.47 -25.20
C SER A 451 5.30 -8.58 -24.59
N CYS A 452 5.12 -8.20 -23.34
CA CYS A 452 5.95 -7.24 -22.62
C CYS A 452 5.91 -7.58 -21.14
N ARG A 453 6.91 -8.34 -20.68
CA ARG A 453 7.04 -8.75 -19.28
C ARG A 453 7.89 -7.73 -18.54
N VAL A 454 7.27 -7.02 -17.62
CA VAL A 454 7.84 -5.90 -16.86
C VAL A 454 8.04 -6.34 -15.42
N ALA A 455 9.24 -6.14 -14.89
CA ALA A 455 9.49 -6.26 -13.46
C ALA A 455 9.87 -4.91 -12.84
N VAL A 456 9.29 -4.60 -11.70
CA VAL A 456 9.68 -3.47 -10.85
C VAL A 456 10.69 -3.99 -9.81
N LEU A 457 11.90 -3.44 -9.83
CA LEU A 457 12.99 -3.83 -8.93
C LEU A 457 13.13 -2.85 -7.77
N HIS A 458 12.93 -3.36 -6.55
CA HIS A 458 13.16 -2.63 -5.29
C HIS A 458 13.45 -3.58 -4.12
N SER A 459 13.84 -3.03 -2.96
CA SER A 459 14.37 -3.81 -1.82
C SER A 459 13.39 -4.82 -1.19
N TRP A 460 12.09 -4.64 -1.41
CA TRP A 460 11.03 -5.49 -0.86
C TRP A 460 10.53 -6.59 -1.81
N GLY A 461 10.77 -6.48 -3.11
CA GLY A 461 10.22 -7.39 -4.13
C GLY A 461 8.74 -7.71 -3.95
N LYS A 462 8.42 -9.01 -4.09
CA LYS A 462 7.04 -9.52 -4.04
C LYS A 462 6.27 -9.11 -2.77
N LEU A 463 6.94 -9.02 -1.62
CA LEU A 463 6.32 -8.72 -0.32
C LEU A 463 5.61 -7.36 -0.27
N ARG A 464 6.02 -6.41 -1.11
CA ARG A 464 5.38 -5.09 -1.27
C ARG A 464 4.97 -4.85 -2.72
N SER A 465 4.39 -5.87 -3.36
CA SER A 465 3.83 -5.72 -4.72
C SER A 465 2.81 -4.56 -4.75
N TRP A 466 2.90 -3.70 -5.76
CA TRP A 466 2.06 -2.51 -5.99
C TRP A 466 2.09 -1.38 -4.94
N SER A 467 2.31 -1.67 -3.66
CA SER A 467 2.19 -0.70 -2.58
C SER A 467 3.55 -0.11 -2.16
N LEU A 468 3.54 1.18 -1.80
CA LEU A 468 4.65 1.87 -1.14
C LEU A 468 4.40 2.07 0.36
N SER A 469 3.51 1.26 0.96
CA SER A 469 2.94 1.44 2.30
C SER A 469 1.86 2.52 2.33
N GLY A 470 0.60 2.09 2.36
CA GLY A 470 -0.58 2.97 2.44
C GLY A 470 -1.20 3.29 1.08
N HIS A 471 -1.91 4.41 1.03
CA HIS A 471 -2.70 4.87 -0.11
C HIS A 471 -1.94 5.85 -1.01
N PHE A 472 -2.51 6.15 -2.18
CA PHE A 472 -1.88 7.09 -3.13
C PHE A 472 -1.66 8.47 -2.51
N HIS A 473 -2.64 9.00 -1.78
CA HIS A 473 -2.57 10.34 -1.17
C HIS A 473 -1.52 10.45 -0.06
N GLU A 474 -1.03 9.31 0.46
CA GLU A 474 0.04 9.24 1.46
C GLU A 474 1.41 9.04 0.83
N THR A 475 1.47 8.58 -0.42
CA THR A 475 2.71 8.17 -1.11
C THR A 475 3.00 8.95 -2.40
N TYR A 476 2.12 9.89 -2.80
CA TYR A 476 2.18 10.63 -4.07
C TYR A 476 3.48 11.41 -4.32
N MET A 477 4.29 11.65 -3.30
CA MET A 477 5.60 12.31 -3.43
C MET A 477 6.66 11.40 -4.07
N HIS A 478 6.41 10.10 -4.21
CA HIS A 478 7.35 9.12 -4.74
C HIS A 478 7.05 8.76 -6.20
N ASP A 479 8.05 8.85 -7.10
CA ASP A 479 7.87 8.52 -8.52
C ASP A 479 7.32 7.11 -8.75
N LEU A 480 7.72 6.14 -7.91
CA LEU A 480 7.34 4.75 -8.08
C LEU A 480 5.83 4.50 -7.89
N ILE A 481 5.13 5.21 -7.00
CA ILE A 481 3.68 5.00 -6.87
C ILE A 481 2.92 5.47 -8.12
N HIS A 482 3.39 6.54 -8.77
CA HIS A 482 2.84 7.00 -10.04
C HIS A 482 3.06 5.99 -11.16
N ILE A 483 4.23 5.33 -11.19
CA ILE A 483 4.54 4.25 -12.14
C ILE A 483 3.63 3.05 -11.87
N ASN A 484 3.47 2.63 -10.60
CA ASN A 484 2.57 1.54 -10.23
C ASN A 484 1.12 1.84 -10.66
N GLU A 485 0.63 3.06 -10.42
CA GLU A 485 -0.70 3.47 -10.86
C GLU A 485 -0.82 3.47 -12.39
N ALA A 486 0.19 3.94 -13.13
CA ALA A 486 0.18 3.87 -14.59
C ALA A 486 0.12 2.42 -15.08
N LEU A 487 1.02 1.56 -14.59
CA LEU A 487 1.13 0.14 -14.93
C LEU A 487 -0.15 -0.65 -14.62
N ALA A 488 -0.90 -0.28 -13.58
CA ALA A 488 -2.06 -1.03 -13.11
C ALA A 488 -3.12 -1.30 -14.19
N GLY A 489 -3.31 -0.37 -15.14
CA GLY A 489 -4.27 -0.48 -16.24
C GLY A 489 -3.65 -0.66 -17.64
N LEU A 490 -2.32 -0.75 -17.76
CA LEU A 490 -1.65 -1.02 -19.03
C LEU A 490 -1.77 -2.51 -19.41
N PRO A 491 -1.84 -2.85 -20.71
CA PRO A 491 -1.91 -4.24 -21.18
C PRO A 491 -0.51 -4.88 -21.20
N VAL A 492 0.16 -4.93 -20.05
CA VAL A 492 1.49 -5.53 -19.88
C VAL A 492 1.51 -6.42 -18.64
N ASP A 493 2.39 -7.41 -18.63
CA ASP A 493 2.51 -8.34 -17.51
C ASP A 493 3.50 -7.75 -16.49
N VAL A 494 3.02 -7.47 -15.27
CA VAL A 494 3.80 -6.77 -14.24
C VAL A 494 4.15 -7.72 -13.10
N SER A 495 5.41 -7.70 -12.68
CA SER A 495 5.91 -8.41 -11.49
C SER A 495 6.75 -7.49 -10.62
N PHE A 496 6.95 -7.87 -9.37
CA PHE A 496 7.79 -7.14 -8.41
C PHE A 496 8.89 -8.07 -7.93
N ILE A 497 10.14 -7.63 -8.03
CA ILE A 497 11.31 -8.43 -7.71
C ILE A 497 12.27 -7.65 -6.80
N ASP A 498 13.09 -8.37 -6.06
CA ASP A 498 14.16 -7.80 -5.26
C ASP A 498 15.57 -8.17 -5.78
N PHE A 499 16.59 -7.76 -5.03
CA PHE A 499 17.97 -8.02 -5.37
C PHE A 499 18.40 -9.47 -5.10
N GLU A 500 17.67 -10.22 -4.28
CA GLU A 500 17.86 -11.67 -4.13
C GLU A 500 17.34 -12.39 -5.38
N ASP A 501 16.19 -12.02 -5.93
CA ASP A 501 15.67 -12.55 -7.21
C ASP A 501 16.64 -12.30 -8.37
N VAL A 502 17.24 -11.11 -8.42
CA VAL A 502 18.30 -10.77 -9.39
C VAL A 502 19.48 -11.73 -9.26
N LYS A 503 19.92 -12.01 -8.03
CA LYS A 503 21.01 -12.96 -7.78
C LYS A 503 20.59 -14.41 -8.01
N ALA A 504 19.32 -14.76 -7.84
CA ALA A 504 18.80 -16.09 -8.17
C ALA A 504 18.75 -16.34 -9.69
N GLY A 505 18.80 -15.28 -10.51
CA GLY A 505 18.80 -15.38 -11.98
C GLY A 505 17.42 -15.26 -12.60
N GLU A 506 16.47 -14.65 -11.90
CA GLU A 506 15.08 -14.49 -12.34
C GLU A 506 14.91 -13.43 -13.45
N LEU A 507 15.95 -12.64 -13.75
CA LEU A 507 15.95 -11.64 -14.84
C LEU A 507 15.57 -12.22 -16.21
N LYS A 508 15.83 -13.50 -16.47
CA LYS A 508 15.46 -14.20 -17.73
C LYS A 508 13.94 -14.21 -17.99
N ASN A 509 13.13 -13.99 -16.96
CA ASN A 509 11.67 -14.01 -17.05
C ASN A 509 11.11 -12.67 -17.52
N TYR A 510 11.95 -11.63 -17.66
CA TYR A 510 11.51 -10.26 -17.92
C TYR A 510 12.22 -9.66 -19.14
N ASP A 511 11.48 -8.81 -19.84
CA ASP A 511 11.97 -8.04 -20.98
C ASP A 511 12.39 -6.63 -20.54
N ILE A 512 11.70 -6.09 -19.54
CA ILE A 512 11.91 -4.73 -19.01
C ILE A 512 12.05 -4.79 -17.48
N ILE A 513 13.05 -4.09 -16.95
CA ILE A 513 13.21 -3.83 -15.51
C ILE A 513 13.06 -2.32 -15.26
N ILE A 514 12.20 -1.96 -14.32
CA ILE A 514 12.01 -0.58 -13.86
C ILE A 514 12.60 -0.45 -12.45
N ASN A 515 13.46 0.55 -12.25
CA ASN A 515 13.94 0.95 -10.93
C ASN A 515 13.71 2.46 -10.75
N ALA A 516 13.00 2.83 -9.69
CA ALA A 516 12.51 4.20 -9.52
C ALA A 516 12.49 4.60 -8.05
N GLY A 517 13.02 5.78 -7.74
CA GLY A 517 12.95 6.35 -6.40
C GLY A 517 14.13 7.26 -6.07
N LYS A 518 14.08 7.84 -4.88
CA LYS A 518 15.15 8.66 -4.30
C LYS A 518 16.31 7.76 -3.82
N ALA A 519 17.54 8.24 -3.91
CA ALA A 519 18.72 7.52 -3.41
C ALA A 519 18.58 7.13 -1.93
N GLY A 520 19.11 5.96 -1.57
CA GLY A 520 19.07 5.43 -0.20
C GLY A 520 17.72 4.85 0.24
N THR A 521 16.65 5.01 -0.54
CA THR A 521 15.33 4.42 -0.23
C THR A 521 15.23 2.97 -0.63
N ALA A 522 14.25 2.26 -0.06
CA ALA A 522 13.89 0.90 -0.47
C ALA A 522 13.58 0.80 -1.97
N TRP A 523 13.00 1.85 -2.54
CA TRP A 523 12.49 1.94 -3.91
C TRP A 523 13.61 2.09 -4.94
N SER A 524 14.59 2.94 -4.66
CA SER A 524 15.80 2.97 -5.50
C SER A 524 16.67 1.73 -5.27
N GLY A 525 16.64 1.14 -4.06
CA GLY A 525 17.39 -0.07 -3.70
C GLY A 525 18.53 0.17 -2.71
N GLY A 526 18.86 1.44 -2.42
CA GLY A 526 19.86 1.83 -1.42
C GLY A 526 21.17 1.04 -1.53
N ASP A 527 21.61 0.48 -0.40
CA ASP A 527 22.89 -0.22 -0.29
C ASP A 527 22.97 -1.55 -1.04
N ALA A 528 21.85 -2.09 -1.55
CA ALA A 528 21.87 -3.30 -2.38
C ALA A 528 22.73 -3.11 -3.64
N TRP A 529 22.85 -1.88 -4.13
CA TRP A 529 23.70 -1.51 -5.27
C TRP A 529 25.21 -1.56 -5.01
N LYS A 530 25.64 -1.72 -3.74
CA LYS A 530 27.03 -2.02 -3.38
C LYS A 530 27.42 -3.45 -3.77
N ASN A 531 26.43 -4.35 -3.93
CA ASN A 531 26.67 -5.73 -4.32
C ASN A 531 27.04 -5.81 -5.81
N SER A 532 28.30 -6.20 -6.10
CA SER A 532 28.79 -6.30 -7.48
C SER A 532 28.13 -7.41 -8.28
N GLU A 533 27.70 -8.51 -7.65
CA GLU A 533 27.03 -9.61 -8.33
C GLU A 533 25.70 -9.16 -8.95
N ALA A 534 24.88 -8.45 -8.18
CA ALA A 534 23.59 -7.92 -8.66
C ALA A 534 23.79 -6.94 -9.84
N VAL A 535 24.74 -6.02 -9.71
CA VAL A 535 25.09 -5.06 -10.78
C VAL A 535 25.59 -5.77 -12.04
N CYS A 536 26.48 -6.75 -11.90
CA CYS A 536 27.00 -7.51 -13.02
C CYS A 536 25.91 -8.32 -13.73
N LYS A 537 24.98 -8.92 -13.00
CA LYS A 537 23.85 -9.67 -13.58
C LYS A 537 22.90 -8.76 -14.36
N LEU A 538 22.58 -7.59 -13.82
CA LEU A 538 21.77 -6.59 -14.54
C LEU A 538 22.48 -6.06 -15.79
N ASN A 539 23.77 -5.75 -15.71
CA ASN A 539 24.55 -5.32 -16.87
C ASN A 539 24.58 -6.40 -17.95
N GLN A 540 24.84 -7.66 -17.59
CA GLN A 540 24.85 -8.78 -18.53
C GLN A 540 23.47 -8.96 -19.18
N TRP A 541 22.40 -8.90 -18.39
CA TRP A 541 21.03 -9.01 -18.90
C TRP A 541 20.69 -7.90 -19.91
N VAL A 542 21.07 -6.65 -19.65
CA VAL A 542 20.91 -5.56 -20.64
C VAL A 542 21.74 -5.81 -21.89
N ILE A 543 23.02 -6.18 -21.74
CA ILE A 543 23.90 -6.48 -22.89
C ILE A 543 23.28 -7.57 -23.79
N ASP A 544 22.61 -8.56 -23.20
CA ASP A 544 21.99 -9.67 -23.91
C ASP A 544 20.64 -9.34 -24.56
N GLY A 545 20.05 -8.18 -24.23
CA GLY A 545 18.82 -7.69 -24.89
C GLY A 545 17.82 -7.01 -23.96
N GLY A 546 18.02 -7.06 -22.64
CA GLY A 546 17.11 -6.46 -21.66
C GLY A 546 17.00 -4.94 -21.75
N ILE A 547 15.88 -4.40 -21.28
CA ILE A 547 15.61 -2.95 -21.24
C ILE A 547 15.52 -2.48 -19.79
N PHE A 548 16.44 -1.60 -19.39
CA PHE A 548 16.44 -1.03 -18.05
C PHE A 548 15.89 0.41 -18.07
N ILE A 549 14.79 0.65 -17.37
CA ILE A 549 14.19 1.99 -17.20
C ILE A 549 14.51 2.48 -15.79
N GLY A 550 15.26 3.56 -15.69
CA GLY A 550 15.59 4.23 -14.44
C GLY A 550 14.85 5.54 -14.28
N VAL A 551 14.26 5.80 -13.10
CA VAL A 551 13.54 7.05 -12.82
C VAL A 551 14.07 7.74 -11.56
N ASN A 552 14.29 9.05 -11.65
CA ASN A 552 14.78 9.94 -10.58
C ASN A 552 16.25 9.67 -10.16
N GLU A 553 16.48 8.87 -9.12
CA GLU A 553 17.83 8.46 -8.66
C GLU A 553 18.00 6.94 -8.75
N PRO A 554 17.82 6.34 -9.94
CA PRO A 554 17.89 4.89 -10.11
C PRO A 554 19.31 4.41 -9.86
N SER A 555 19.46 3.29 -9.16
CA SER A 555 20.77 2.69 -8.87
C SER A 555 21.79 3.60 -8.15
N ALA A 556 21.32 4.65 -7.47
CA ALA A 556 22.15 5.62 -6.78
C ALA A 556 22.79 5.05 -5.50
N VAL A 557 24.11 5.09 -5.42
CA VAL A 557 24.87 4.79 -4.19
C VAL A 557 26.26 5.44 -4.24
N GLU A 558 26.69 6.00 -3.10
CA GLU A 558 28.01 6.63 -2.97
C GLU A 558 29.17 5.62 -2.94
N GLY A 559 30.40 6.13 -3.05
CA GLY A 559 31.63 5.32 -2.89
C GLY A 559 32.13 4.64 -4.17
N PHE A 560 31.54 4.93 -5.33
CA PHE A 560 31.95 4.39 -6.63
C PHE A 560 32.24 5.50 -7.66
N ALA A 561 32.82 5.11 -8.80
CA ALA A 561 33.22 6.06 -9.85
C ALA A 561 32.05 6.85 -10.48
N ASN A 562 30.86 6.22 -10.54
CA ASN A 562 29.59 6.85 -10.90
C ASN A 562 28.65 6.74 -9.71
N TYR A 563 27.79 7.74 -9.54
CA TYR A 563 26.80 7.74 -8.48
C TYR A 563 25.66 6.77 -8.81
N PHE A 564 25.16 6.79 -10.05
CA PHE A 564 24.30 5.72 -10.55
C PHE A 564 25.14 4.53 -10.98
N LYS A 565 24.93 3.36 -10.36
CA LYS A 565 25.65 2.12 -10.72
C LYS A 565 25.35 1.66 -12.14
N MET A 566 24.18 2.00 -12.65
CA MET A 566 23.75 1.73 -14.03
C MET A 566 24.00 2.92 -14.96
N ALA A 567 24.83 3.92 -14.60
CA ALA A 567 25.00 5.15 -15.38
C ALA A 567 25.45 4.94 -16.84
N GLN A 568 26.27 3.92 -17.10
CA GLN A 568 26.69 3.58 -18.47
C GLN A 568 25.56 2.96 -19.28
N ILE A 569 24.67 2.20 -18.64
CA ILE A 569 23.47 1.65 -19.28
C ILE A 569 22.49 2.77 -19.57
N LEU A 570 22.21 3.63 -18.58
CA LEU A 570 21.24 4.73 -18.69
C LEU A 570 21.72 5.89 -19.58
N GLY A 571 23.04 6.03 -19.78
CA GLY A 571 23.63 7.16 -20.48
C GLY A 571 23.64 8.46 -19.66
N VAL A 572 23.22 8.42 -18.39
CA VAL A 572 23.10 9.57 -17.48
C VAL A 572 23.68 9.21 -16.12
N ASP A 573 24.32 10.18 -15.47
CA ASP A 573 24.75 10.14 -14.07
C ASP A 573 24.36 11.45 -13.38
N GLU A 574 24.53 11.50 -12.06
CA GLU A 574 24.30 12.70 -11.26
C GLU A 574 25.60 13.21 -10.63
N ASP A 575 25.80 14.52 -10.71
CA ASP A 575 26.94 15.19 -10.09
C ASP A 575 26.59 15.57 -8.65
N THR A 576 27.11 14.80 -7.70
CA THR A 576 26.96 15.05 -6.26
C THR A 576 27.86 16.18 -5.73
N GLY A 577 28.48 16.95 -6.64
CA GLY A 577 29.41 18.04 -6.37
C GLY A 577 30.87 17.67 -6.64
N ALA A 578 31.20 16.38 -6.70
CA ALA A 578 32.55 15.89 -6.98
C ALA A 578 32.97 16.13 -8.44
N LYS A 579 32.02 16.32 -9.37
CA LYS A 579 32.27 16.50 -10.80
C LYS A 579 32.00 17.94 -11.29
N VAL A 580 31.82 18.92 -10.38
CA VAL A 580 31.44 20.30 -10.73
C VAL A 580 32.43 21.01 -11.67
N CYS A 581 33.72 20.67 -11.61
CA CYS A 581 34.76 21.22 -12.50
C CYS A 581 35.04 20.36 -13.74
N HIS A 582 34.30 19.27 -13.95
CA HIS A 582 34.47 18.41 -15.11
C HIS A 582 33.62 18.93 -16.28
N GLY A 583 34.11 18.72 -17.51
CA GLY A 583 33.32 19.01 -18.71
C GLY A 583 32.10 18.09 -18.80
N LYS A 584 31.02 18.61 -19.38
CA LYS A 584 29.77 17.86 -19.64
C LYS A 584 29.56 17.72 -21.14
N TRP A 585 29.14 16.54 -21.58
CA TRP A 585 28.77 16.31 -22.97
C TRP A 585 27.65 17.27 -23.37
N GLN A 586 27.83 17.93 -24.52
CA GLN A 586 26.77 18.71 -25.15
C GLN A 586 25.86 17.77 -25.94
N PHE A 587 24.59 18.13 -26.07
CA PHE A 587 23.61 17.32 -26.79
C PHE A 587 22.60 18.20 -27.51
N GLU A 588 21.96 17.61 -28.51
CA GLU A 588 20.76 18.13 -29.16
C GLU A 588 19.62 17.14 -28.93
N LYS A 589 18.39 17.65 -28.88
CA LYS A 589 17.21 16.79 -28.75
C LYS A 589 16.97 16.03 -30.04
N THR A 590 16.71 14.73 -29.90
CA THR A 590 16.30 13.85 -30.99
C THR A 590 14.81 13.59 -30.89
N THR A 591 14.06 13.94 -31.93
CA THR A 591 12.63 13.68 -32.02
C THR A 591 12.38 12.30 -32.63
N ILE A 592 11.49 11.53 -31.99
CA ILE A 592 10.96 10.28 -32.53
C ILE A 592 9.44 10.44 -32.64
N ASP A 593 8.93 10.40 -33.87
CA ASP A 593 7.52 10.63 -34.15
C ASP A 593 6.63 9.65 -33.39
N GLY A 594 5.62 10.19 -32.69
CA GLY A 594 4.65 9.40 -31.92
C GLY A 594 5.16 8.82 -30.59
N LEU A 595 6.42 9.06 -30.21
CA LEU A 595 6.96 8.59 -28.92
C LEU A 595 6.43 9.43 -27.75
N LEU A 596 6.49 10.75 -27.89
CA LEU A 596 6.08 11.71 -26.84
C LEU A 596 4.63 12.16 -27.09
N PRO A 597 3.66 11.73 -26.27
CA PRO A 597 2.24 12.09 -26.46
C PRO A 597 1.98 13.54 -26.06
N ASN A 598 1.04 14.23 -26.72
CA ASN A 598 0.68 15.60 -26.34
C ASN A 598 0.29 15.71 -24.87
N GLY A 599 0.80 16.73 -24.18
CA GLY A 599 0.53 16.96 -22.75
C GLY A 599 1.38 16.13 -21.79
N TYR A 600 2.38 15.37 -22.28
CA TYR A 600 3.39 14.76 -21.41
C TYR A 600 4.14 15.83 -20.62
N ASP A 601 4.58 15.48 -19.42
CA ASP A 601 5.38 16.37 -18.58
C ASP A 601 6.39 15.55 -17.77
N ILE A 602 7.65 15.99 -17.79
CA ILE A 602 8.75 15.36 -17.07
C ILE A 602 9.51 16.46 -16.33
N MET A 603 9.34 16.51 -15.02
CA MET A 603 10.02 17.49 -14.18
C MET A 603 11.54 17.27 -14.23
N SER A 604 12.28 18.34 -14.49
CA SER A 604 13.74 18.32 -14.49
C SER A 604 14.31 18.09 -13.09
N ARG A 605 15.49 17.46 -13.05
CA ARG A 605 16.31 17.30 -11.84
C ARG A 605 17.65 17.95 -12.10
N GLU A 606 18.12 18.74 -11.14
CA GLU A 606 19.42 19.38 -11.21
C GLU A 606 20.55 18.35 -11.28
N ASN A 607 21.72 18.79 -11.74
CA ASN A 607 22.97 18.03 -11.71
C ASN A 607 22.98 16.73 -12.53
N ARG A 608 21.97 16.48 -13.37
CA ARG A 608 21.98 15.37 -14.35
C ARG A 608 22.88 15.70 -15.53
N PHE A 609 23.75 14.76 -15.91
CA PHE A 609 24.64 14.92 -17.05
C PHE A 609 24.79 13.59 -17.81
N LEU A 610 25.09 13.67 -19.11
CA LEU A 610 25.29 12.48 -19.92
C LEU A 610 26.64 11.81 -19.60
N THR A 611 26.70 10.49 -19.62
CA THR A 611 27.95 9.73 -19.47
C THR A 611 28.68 9.50 -20.79
N SER A 612 27.97 9.60 -21.91
CA SER A 612 28.49 9.42 -23.27
C SER A 612 27.83 10.39 -24.25
N GLY A 613 28.59 10.87 -25.24
CA GLY A 613 28.08 11.65 -26.37
C GLY A 613 27.22 10.84 -27.36
N GLU A 614 27.13 9.52 -27.20
CA GLU A 614 26.25 8.64 -27.99
C GLU A 614 24.83 8.53 -27.40
N THR A 615 24.61 9.03 -26.18
CA THR A 615 23.31 8.98 -25.51
C THR A 615 22.31 9.85 -26.26
N VAL A 616 21.16 9.27 -26.64
CA VAL A 616 20.10 10.01 -27.32
C VAL A 616 19.27 10.74 -26.26
N VAL A 617 19.23 12.07 -26.34
CA VAL A 617 18.36 12.89 -25.50
C VAL A 617 17.04 13.11 -26.22
N LEU A 618 15.96 12.52 -25.69
CA LEU A 618 14.62 12.60 -26.27
C LEU A 618 13.88 13.84 -25.74
N ASP A 619 14.12 14.20 -24.48
CA ASP A 619 13.64 15.45 -23.91
C ASP A 619 14.64 16.08 -22.93
N SER A 620 14.52 17.39 -22.77
CA SER A 620 15.37 18.21 -21.90
C SER A 620 14.64 19.49 -21.50
N ASP A 621 14.89 19.95 -20.28
CA ASP A 621 14.43 21.21 -19.74
C ASP A 621 15.61 21.95 -19.08
N GLY A 622 15.69 23.27 -19.28
CA GLY A 622 16.79 24.09 -18.75
C GLY A 622 18.21 23.66 -19.20
N GLY A 623 18.36 22.91 -20.28
CA GLY A 623 19.64 22.33 -20.72
C GLY A 623 20.05 21.06 -19.96
N LEU A 624 19.15 20.50 -19.15
CA LEU A 624 19.34 19.25 -18.42
C LEU A 624 18.55 18.12 -19.11
N PRO A 625 19.13 16.91 -19.27
CA PRO A 625 18.40 15.79 -19.85
C PRO A 625 17.30 15.32 -18.91
N THR A 626 16.05 15.29 -19.40
CA THR A 626 14.87 14.81 -18.66
C THR A 626 14.46 13.42 -19.09
N LEU A 627 14.67 13.08 -20.37
CA LEU A 627 14.42 11.75 -20.93
C LEU A 627 15.55 11.36 -21.88
N THR A 628 16.20 10.23 -21.62
CA THR A 628 17.24 9.69 -22.49
C THR A 628 16.98 8.25 -22.91
N LEU A 629 17.57 7.87 -24.04
CA LEU A 629 17.65 6.51 -24.52
C LEU A 629 19.10 6.21 -24.91
N ASN A 630 19.65 5.16 -24.34
CA ASN A 630 21.01 4.73 -24.59
C ASN A 630 21.02 3.26 -25.05
N LYS A 631 21.68 2.96 -26.17
CA LYS A 631 21.84 1.59 -26.66
C LYS A 631 23.07 0.98 -26.01
N PHE A 632 22.94 -0.22 -25.44
CA PHE A 632 24.06 -0.88 -24.78
C PHE A 632 24.04 -2.38 -25.05
N GLY A 633 25.02 -2.88 -25.80
CA GLY A 633 24.98 -4.24 -26.35
C GLY A 633 23.76 -4.41 -27.26
N LYS A 634 22.95 -5.45 -27.00
CA LYS A 634 21.68 -5.70 -27.69
C LYS A 634 20.48 -5.00 -27.02
N GLY A 635 20.63 -4.59 -25.77
CA GLY A 635 19.59 -3.95 -24.98
C GLY A 635 19.66 -2.44 -24.98
N LYS A 636 18.91 -1.84 -24.04
CA LYS A 636 18.74 -0.38 -23.93
C LYS A 636 18.61 0.05 -22.47
N GLY A 637 19.16 1.22 -22.16
CA GLY A 637 18.82 1.97 -20.95
C GLY A 637 17.96 3.17 -21.31
N ILE A 638 16.95 3.45 -20.49
CA ILE A 638 16.09 4.64 -20.59
C ILE A 638 16.12 5.32 -19.23
N TYR A 639 16.35 6.63 -19.21
CA TYR A 639 16.32 7.41 -17.98
C TYR A 639 15.22 8.46 -18.05
N LEU A 640 14.45 8.62 -16.96
CA LEU A 640 13.52 9.72 -16.73
C LEU A 640 13.93 10.48 -15.46
N SER A 641 13.92 11.81 -15.48
CA SER A 641 14.25 12.61 -14.29
C SER A 641 13.16 12.62 -13.22
N ALA A 642 11.91 12.41 -13.62
CA ALA A 642 10.79 12.21 -12.73
C ALA A 642 9.66 11.46 -13.45
N PHE A 643 8.72 10.91 -12.70
CA PHE A 643 7.46 10.39 -13.27
C PHE A 643 6.28 10.79 -12.39
N GLN A 644 5.32 11.50 -12.98
CA GLN A 644 4.05 11.85 -12.35
C GLN A 644 2.89 11.31 -13.19
N LEU A 645 1.88 10.78 -12.52
CA LEU A 645 0.73 10.18 -13.17
C LEU A 645 -0.10 11.23 -13.91
N SER A 646 -0.28 10.97 -15.21
CA SER A 646 -1.30 11.61 -16.05
C SER A 646 -1.65 10.64 -17.18
N ASN A 647 -2.75 10.88 -17.90
CA ASN A 647 -3.10 10.07 -19.08
C ASN A 647 -1.97 10.13 -20.14
N ALA A 648 -1.39 11.32 -20.35
CA ALA A 648 -0.25 11.51 -21.25
C ALA A 648 1.03 10.79 -20.76
N ASN A 649 1.37 10.86 -19.47
CA ASN A 649 2.56 10.18 -18.94
C ASN A 649 2.38 8.65 -18.88
N THR A 650 1.17 8.17 -18.63
CA THR A 650 0.82 6.74 -18.75
C THR A 650 1.03 6.27 -20.18
N ARG A 651 0.58 7.04 -21.18
CA ARG A 651 0.86 6.77 -22.59
C ARG A 651 2.35 6.84 -22.91
N LEU A 652 3.09 7.81 -22.35
CA LEU A 652 4.53 7.93 -22.54
C LEU A 652 5.25 6.67 -22.06
N LEU A 653 4.94 6.17 -20.85
CA LEU A 653 5.53 4.94 -20.33
C LEU A 653 5.27 3.75 -21.25
N LEU A 654 4.02 3.57 -21.71
CA LEU A 654 3.67 2.54 -22.68
C LEU A 654 4.47 2.69 -23.99
N ASN A 655 4.53 3.90 -24.55
CA ASN A 655 5.25 4.19 -25.78
C ASN A 655 6.75 3.89 -25.64
N LEU A 656 7.36 4.23 -24.51
CA LEU A 656 8.77 3.93 -24.22
C LEU A 656 9.02 2.44 -24.20
N MET A 657 8.16 1.66 -23.53
CA MET A 657 8.26 0.19 -23.51
C MET A 657 8.11 -0.40 -24.92
N MET A 658 7.09 0.03 -25.67
CA MET A 658 6.84 -0.47 -27.03
C MET A 658 7.96 -0.10 -27.99
N TYR A 659 8.43 1.13 -27.95
CA TYR A 659 9.54 1.58 -28.78
C TYR A 659 10.84 0.84 -28.43
N ALA A 660 11.12 0.64 -27.15
CA ALA A 660 12.30 -0.09 -26.71
C ALA A 660 12.30 -1.55 -27.16
N MET A 661 11.14 -2.21 -27.14
CA MET A 661 10.96 -3.60 -27.58
C MET A 661 10.95 -3.74 -29.11
N TYR A 662 10.18 -2.90 -29.80
CA TYR A 662 9.77 -3.12 -31.19
C TYR A 662 10.26 -2.06 -32.18
N GLY A 663 10.85 -0.97 -31.71
CA GLY A 663 11.26 0.17 -32.55
C GLY A 663 10.08 1.02 -33.06
N LYS A 664 8.86 0.77 -32.58
CA LYS A 664 7.63 1.50 -32.89
C LYS A 664 6.68 1.49 -31.69
N THR A 665 5.79 2.48 -31.62
CA THR A 665 4.80 2.61 -30.53
C THR A 665 3.46 1.95 -30.84
N ASP A 666 3.15 1.78 -32.13
CA ASP A 666 1.87 1.26 -32.61
C ASP A 666 1.78 -0.28 -32.50
N GLN A 667 0.74 -0.75 -31.79
CA GLN A 667 0.40 -2.15 -31.59
C GLN A 667 -1.11 -2.36 -31.71
N SER A 668 -1.54 -3.59 -32.02
CA SER A 668 -2.96 -3.95 -32.04
C SER A 668 -3.58 -3.75 -30.66
N TYR A 669 -4.87 -3.40 -30.65
CA TYR A 669 -5.69 -3.20 -29.46
C TYR A 669 -5.24 -2.04 -28.54
N LEU A 670 -4.43 -1.12 -29.07
CA LEU A 670 -4.16 0.18 -28.46
C LEU A 670 -5.01 1.27 -29.11
N THR A 671 -5.37 2.28 -28.32
CA THR A 671 -6.05 3.49 -28.79
C THR A 671 -5.05 4.50 -29.35
N ASP A 672 -5.46 5.28 -30.35
CA ASP A 672 -4.66 6.40 -30.89
C ASP A 672 -4.69 7.65 -29.98
N ASN A 673 -5.54 7.69 -28.95
CA ASN A 673 -5.74 8.83 -28.08
C ASN A 673 -5.29 8.52 -26.63
N PRO A 674 -4.33 9.29 -26.04
CA PRO A 674 -3.82 9.06 -24.68
C PRO A 674 -4.89 9.17 -23.59
N GLU A 675 -5.99 9.86 -23.83
CA GLU A 675 -7.11 10.01 -22.88
C GLU A 675 -8.01 8.77 -22.82
N THR A 676 -7.74 7.76 -23.66
CA THR A 676 -8.55 6.54 -23.77
C THR A 676 -7.68 5.29 -23.69
N GLU A 677 -8.25 4.20 -23.17
CA GLU A 677 -7.60 2.89 -23.12
C GLU A 677 -8.53 1.81 -23.70
N CYS A 678 -7.95 0.71 -24.16
CA CYS A 678 -8.69 -0.42 -24.73
C CYS A 678 -8.29 -1.74 -24.05
N ALA A 679 -9.25 -2.62 -23.82
CA ALA A 679 -9.05 -4.01 -23.44
C ALA A 679 -9.76 -4.92 -24.42
N TYR A 680 -9.08 -5.98 -24.87
CA TYR A 680 -9.63 -6.96 -25.79
C TYR A 680 -9.77 -8.32 -25.08
N PHE A 681 -10.97 -8.90 -25.14
CA PHE A 681 -11.33 -10.20 -24.59
C PHE A 681 -11.48 -11.20 -25.75
N PRO A 682 -10.44 -12.01 -26.06
CA PRO A 682 -10.41 -12.88 -27.23
C PRO A 682 -11.56 -13.89 -27.31
N SER A 683 -11.94 -14.49 -26.19
CA SER A 683 -12.92 -15.57 -26.12
C SER A 683 -14.33 -15.07 -26.46
N SER A 684 -14.66 -13.85 -26.02
CA SER A 684 -15.94 -13.21 -26.33
C SER A 684 -15.91 -12.37 -27.62
N LYS A 685 -14.71 -12.16 -28.20
CA LYS A 685 -14.46 -11.20 -29.30
C LYS A 685 -15.00 -9.80 -29.00
N LYS A 686 -14.83 -9.35 -27.77
CA LYS A 686 -15.28 -8.01 -27.34
C LYS A 686 -14.10 -7.11 -27.06
N ILE A 687 -14.25 -5.84 -27.45
CA ILE A 687 -13.38 -4.76 -27.00
C ILE A 687 -14.14 -3.85 -26.06
N VAL A 688 -13.43 -3.41 -25.03
CA VAL A 688 -13.89 -2.39 -24.09
C VAL A 688 -13.02 -1.18 -24.28
N VAL A 689 -13.64 -0.04 -24.59
CA VAL A 689 -12.95 1.25 -24.72
C VAL A 689 -13.43 2.15 -23.61
N ILE A 690 -12.49 2.73 -22.87
CA ILE A 690 -12.76 3.62 -21.74
C ILE A 690 -12.22 5.01 -21.99
N ASN A 691 -12.96 6.02 -21.55
CA ASN A 691 -12.53 7.42 -21.52
C ASN A 691 -12.07 7.79 -20.12
N ASN A 692 -10.80 8.14 -19.96
CA ASN A 692 -10.18 8.50 -18.68
C ASN A 692 -10.17 10.02 -18.43
N SER A 693 -10.91 10.78 -19.23
CA SER A 693 -10.98 12.24 -19.17
C SER A 693 -12.39 12.76 -18.83
N GLU A 694 -12.44 14.03 -18.45
CA GLU A 694 -13.68 14.78 -18.19
C GLU A 694 -14.33 15.34 -19.46
N LYS A 695 -13.80 15.02 -20.64
CA LYS A 695 -14.25 15.56 -21.93
C LYS A 695 -14.67 14.43 -22.86
N GLU A 696 -15.51 14.74 -23.85
CA GLU A 696 -15.76 13.82 -24.94
C GLU A 696 -14.45 13.52 -25.68
N GLN A 697 -14.23 12.24 -26.01
CA GLN A 697 -13.02 11.79 -26.71
C GLN A 697 -13.39 11.02 -27.97
N LEU A 698 -12.66 11.32 -29.05
CA LEU A 698 -12.66 10.49 -30.26
C LEU A 698 -11.41 9.60 -30.22
N THR A 699 -11.58 8.32 -30.54
CA THR A 699 -10.44 7.41 -30.66
C THR A 699 -10.70 6.32 -31.71
N SER A 700 -9.62 5.80 -32.30
CA SER A 700 -9.61 4.58 -33.08
C SER A 700 -8.80 3.50 -32.39
N VAL A 701 -9.24 2.25 -32.53
CA VAL A 701 -8.52 1.05 -32.10
C VAL A 701 -8.22 0.19 -33.33
N LYS A 702 -6.96 -0.17 -33.52
CA LYS A 702 -6.54 -1.13 -34.55
C LYS A 702 -6.83 -2.54 -34.08
N THR A 703 -7.52 -3.31 -34.90
CA THR A 703 -7.91 -4.68 -34.56
C THR A 703 -7.72 -5.59 -35.77
N ASP A 704 -7.75 -6.90 -35.53
CA ASP A 704 -7.67 -7.89 -36.61
C ASP A 704 -8.87 -7.83 -37.58
N ALA A 705 -9.98 -7.19 -37.18
CA ALA A 705 -11.16 -6.94 -38.01
C ALA A 705 -11.12 -5.55 -38.71
N GLY A 706 -10.02 -4.81 -38.60
CA GLY A 706 -9.85 -3.44 -39.08
C GLY A 706 -10.01 -2.38 -37.99
N ASP A 707 -9.89 -1.11 -38.37
CA ASP A 707 -9.95 0.01 -37.45
C ASP A 707 -11.39 0.27 -36.98
N LYS A 708 -11.62 0.26 -35.67
CA LYS A 708 -12.90 0.60 -35.04
C LYS A 708 -12.82 1.99 -34.42
N LYS A 709 -13.81 2.84 -34.69
CA LYS A 709 -13.88 4.23 -34.21
C LYS A 709 -14.92 4.40 -33.14
N PHE A 710 -14.60 5.18 -32.12
CA PHE A 710 -15.45 5.44 -30.96
C PHE A 710 -15.55 6.94 -30.68
N VAL A 711 -16.72 7.35 -30.20
CA VAL A 711 -16.95 8.66 -29.59
C VAL A 711 -17.45 8.38 -28.18
N LEU A 712 -16.63 8.69 -27.17
CA LEU A 712 -16.92 8.40 -25.78
C LEU A 712 -17.24 9.68 -25.00
N GLN A 713 -18.35 9.68 -24.28
CA GLN A 713 -18.69 10.73 -23.32
C GLN A 713 -17.69 10.78 -22.15
N PRO A 714 -17.62 11.90 -21.39
CA PRO A 714 -16.78 11.99 -20.20
C PRO A 714 -16.95 10.78 -19.28
N TYR A 715 -15.83 10.16 -18.91
CA TYR A 715 -15.80 8.96 -18.06
C TYR A 715 -16.61 7.76 -18.58
N GLU A 716 -17.00 7.70 -19.85
CA GLU A 716 -17.77 6.58 -20.39
C GLU A 716 -16.92 5.31 -20.59
N THR A 717 -17.60 4.15 -20.52
CA THR A 717 -17.11 2.84 -20.95
C THR A 717 -18.02 2.34 -22.07
N GLN A 718 -17.46 1.94 -23.21
CA GLN A 718 -18.22 1.31 -24.31
C GLN A 718 -17.73 -0.12 -24.54
N PHE A 719 -18.67 -1.05 -24.60
CA PHE A 719 -18.44 -2.45 -24.95
C PHE A 719 -18.88 -2.66 -26.40
N ALA A 720 -18.01 -3.23 -27.24
CA ALA A 720 -18.31 -3.46 -28.65
C ALA A 720 -17.82 -4.83 -29.12
N ASP A 721 -18.60 -5.44 -30.01
CA ASP A 721 -18.22 -6.68 -30.68
C ASP A 721 -17.22 -6.40 -31.81
N LEU A 722 -16.27 -7.33 -31.99
CA LEU A 722 -15.27 -7.29 -33.06
C LEU A 722 -15.75 -7.90 -34.37
#